data_AF-A0A0K0EGJ2-F1
#
_entry.id   AF-A0A0K0EGJ2-F1
#
_cell.length_a   1.000
_cell.length_b   1.000
_cell.length_c   1.000
_cell.angle_alpha   90.00
_cell.angle_beta   90.00
_cell.angle_gamma   90.00
#
_symmetry.space_group_name_H-M   'P 1'
#
loop_
_entity.id
_entity.type
_entity.pdbx_description
1 polymer ?
#
loop_
_entity_poly.entity_id
_entity_poly.type
_entity_poly.pdbx_seq_one_letter_code
_entity_poly.pdbx_strand_id
1 'polypeptide(L)'
;MHGSYKLNSNYLRTQSEYTNDETAACIGDCKKQMIMVESHLSNGKNCITSSRIIKNGKLKKNSHIWKKASCQRKCVLCFFINSILILTVCILFFLLNWLSGTSIIRLSMGKHVDLKNDLTNNNTKNLLKSNTLSPTNNLIETARESYNLSNLKFIDHNLLTKIYPPKTERSYVDISHESDSHEQIPIMYSLTPKLNNSIIPIHYDINLDFSEISSQTHVLGQVSIALENKLNISNIKEIKFHVAPNIFIQRIRLRAGNKAININAIKRQKRYNLIVLQLTESLINTRYLLEMEFRTKICTYDNGGVQCIRDDNKVVGFTTKFEPFYARTFIPCWDSPNFKTTFNVSIKHEYDKVVLSNTAVEKKMDILGNENNKPFVLTKFKKTPLMSVYLLAFAYGDFVNIETRTKRNISISIYTNPEDVYLTHFASQFTPIMFDKIEYQFNFPYSMEKIDLVATPTFSVGGIENWGLIIFNSNMLLISNDFSKSPNLTVDYFHERLKIEKIVTHELVHQFFGNLVTPNDWSEIWLSEGFATYYVYFFLKQKHFYLMEHEYMLRLVDFFESQTGEEKTSLILHFTKESVCSDIFDSIGVYIRGSIVVKMIENLIGEDSFQNSMINYLSNNAYKSVDRKDLYKALPEYIYWGKEKKNFNEVLETWVNNPGIPEVIITRNYNINSIRIIQRMSDQNKYKIFLNDIIPEKNNIQKHNKKRSNKQINANVYLTNMPHNKYNDKNIKYTPPKIKVQTVDDSNDKRSFEHVVNINSNKDYLNNNLWIIPFNYQFSLDNNQHKVLIRNFWLTNETILFTDKDILTSVPLLGNVNWSFPFKINYDLDNWKMLIEVLHTNHDEIPPKSRIQLIVDSKTYLKNSGYPELYIYLLGYLQYETNIDVILFGIDGIYDIVDYYRGTSANRDIILYLRKSIANSDHMLNQVGDDPEIAGLWLIDATRISKLYKLRCLAELETCNEEEFKNQWIRRPTDLNIEQYQQITGICHYLYKNAGYDEISLLSKFLSRKSQQWTVNVALSSCVHDDQLLRQVVKKVIDTKNAAVYMSVLESVFSLHYNYGFRRLFWEKIGQLSTSEKLILFAVNTGKSDYLAKSLLHSIRSLEELDIAFKTLDSWPTILERNIEYIRRKLNWLQNEASERVLKFLEEM
;
A
#
# COMPACT_ATOMS: atom_id res chain seq x y z
N MET A 1 -8.06 -16.66 -25.02
CA MET A 1 -8.42 -16.49 -26.44
C MET A 1 -8.71 -17.86 -27.02
N HIS A 2 -9.89 -18.01 -27.64
CA HIS A 2 -10.35 -19.24 -28.29
C HIS A 2 -9.47 -19.61 -29.49
N GLY A 3 -8.82 -20.77 -29.42
CA GLY A 3 -8.19 -21.44 -30.55
C GLY A 3 -8.90 -22.77 -30.80
N SER A 4 -9.98 -22.73 -31.56
CA SER A 4 -10.79 -23.87 -31.97
C SER A 4 -10.07 -24.71 -33.02
N TYR A 5 -9.22 -25.65 -32.60
CA TYR A 5 -8.71 -26.69 -33.49
C TYR A 5 -9.78 -27.78 -33.66
N LYS A 6 -10.45 -27.72 -34.81
CA LYS A 6 -11.28 -28.80 -35.35
C LYS A 6 -10.45 -30.08 -35.42
N LEU A 7 -10.72 -30.99 -34.49
CA LEU A 7 -10.26 -32.38 -34.51
C LEU A 7 -10.82 -33.06 -35.76
N ASN A 8 -9.96 -33.28 -36.75
CA ASN A 8 -10.29 -34.09 -37.92
C ASN A 8 -10.43 -35.55 -37.45
N SER A 9 -11.67 -36.01 -37.49
CA SER A 9 -12.08 -37.40 -37.33
C SER A 9 -11.38 -38.26 -38.37
N ASN A 10 -10.49 -39.16 -37.95
CA ASN A 10 -10.19 -40.44 -38.59
C ASN A 10 -9.10 -41.16 -37.79
N TYR A 11 -9.45 -41.71 -36.63
CA TYR A 11 -8.80 -42.94 -36.18
C TYR A 11 -9.87 -43.92 -35.73
N LEU A 12 -9.86 -45.03 -36.47
CA LEU A 12 -10.80 -46.13 -36.49
C LEU A 12 -11.05 -46.73 -35.10
N ARG A 13 -12.35 -46.98 -34.86
CA ARG A 13 -12.94 -47.96 -33.96
C ARG A 13 -12.03 -49.18 -33.74
N THR A 14 -11.51 -49.33 -32.53
CA THR A 14 -11.38 -50.63 -31.89
C THR A 14 -12.34 -50.65 -30.72
N GLN A 15 -13.54 -51.16 -30.97
CA GLN A 15 -14.49 -51.56 -29.95
C GLN A 15 -13.86 -52.73 -29.18
N SER A 16 -13.43 -52.50 -27.95
CA SER A 16 -13.25 -53.57 -26.97
C SER A 16 -14.17 -53.25 -25.80
N GLU A 17 -15.24 -54.02 -25.73
CA GLU A 17 -16.26 -54.05 -24.68
C GLU A 17 -15.61 -54.21 -23.31
N TYR A 18 -15.62 -53.13 -22.51
CA TYR A 18 -15.61 -53.24 -21.06
C TYR A 18 -16.79 -52.44 -20.53
N THR A 19 -17.96 -53.09 -20.60
CA THR A 19 -19.16 -52.72 -19.85
C THR A 19 -18.86 -52.89 -18.37
N ASN A 20 -18.59 -51.80 -17.65
CA ASN A 20 -18.60 -51.79 -16.19
C ASN A 20 -19.26 -50.49 -15.72
N ASP A 21 -20.59 -50.45 -15.79
CA ASP A 21 -21.45 -49.34 -15.36
C ASP A 21 -21.26 -48.96 -13.88
N GLU A 22 -20.64 -49.80 -13.06
CA GLU A 22 -20.35 -49.48 -11.66
C GLU A 22 -19.23 -48.43 -11.50
N THR A 23 -18.29 -48.33 -12.44
CA THR A 23 -17.20 -47.34 -12.32
C THR A 23 -17.69 -45.92 -12.63
N ALA A 24 -18.65 -45.77 -13.55
CA ALA A 24 -19.24 -44.48 -13.90
C ALA A 24 -20.08 -43.91 -12.74
N ALA A 25 -20.83 -44.75 -12.03
CA ALA A 25 -21.59 -44.34 -10.85
C ALA A 25 -20.65 -43.89 -9.71
N CYS A 26 -19.56 -44.61 -9.48
CA CYS A 26 -18.59 -44.27 -8.44
C CYS A 26 -17.81 -42.98 -8.76
N ILE A 27 -17.43 -42.76 -10.04
CA ILE A 27 -16.81 -41.50 -10.48
C ILE A 27 -17.80 -40.33 -10.36
N GLY A 28 -19.08 -40.55 -10.68
CA GLY A 28 -20.14 -39.55 -10.52
C GLY A 28 -20.32 -39.11 -9.06
N ASP A 29 -20.34 -40.06 -8.12
CA ASP A 29 -20.43 -39.75 -6.69
C ASP A 29 -19.14 -39.16 -6.12
N CYS A 30 -17.97 -39.58 -6.62
CA CYS A 30 -16.69 -38.98 -6.24
C CYS A 30 -16.61 -37.51 -6.70
N LYS A 31 -17.11 -37.21 -7.91
CA LYS A 31 -17.18 -35.84 -8.44
C LYS A 31 -18.15 -34.97 -7.63
N LYS A 32 -19.29 -35.51 -7.21
CA LYS A 32 -20.19 -34.82 -6.27
C LYS A 32 -19.56 -34.58 -4.89
N GLN A 33 -18.78 -35.54 -4.38
CA GLN A 33 -18.09 -35.37 -3.10
C GLN A 33 -16.93 -34.39 -3.17
N MET A 34 -16.16 -34.33 -4.26
CA MET A 34 -15.13 -33.29 -4.43
C MET A 34 -15.74 -31.88 -4.46
N ILE A 35 -16.90 -31.70 -5.12
CA ILE A 35 -17.63 -30.43 -5.11
C ILE A 35 -18.11 -30.08 -3.68
N MET A 36 -18.51 -31.08 -2.88
CA MET A 36 -18.90 -30.87 -1.48
C MET A 36 -17.72 -30.54 -0.55
N VAL A 37 -16.52 -31.05 -0.85
CA VAL A 37 -15.31 -30.73 -0.07
C VAL A 37 -14.84 -29.31 -0.39
N GLU A 38 -14.96 -28.86 -1.64
CA GLU A 38 -14.69 -27.45 -1.99
C GLU A 38 -15.69 -26.49 -1.32
N SER A 39 -16.98 -26.84 -1.22
CA SER A 39 -17.96 -25.98 -0.54
C SER A 39 -17.80 -25.93 0.98
N HIS A 40 -17.24 -26.96 1.61
CA HIS A 40 -16.97 -26.93 3.05
C HIS A 40 -15.64 -26.25 3.41
N LEU A 41 -14.69 -26.13 2.48
CA LEU A 41 -13.45 -25.39 2.72
C LEU A 41 -13.64 -23.86 2.66
N SER A 42 -14.69 -23.36 1.99
CA SER A 42 -15.02 -21.93 2.03
C SER A 42 -15.67 -21.48 3.34
N ASN A 43 -16.25 -22.39 4.12
CA ASN A 43 -16.84 -22.08 5.42
C ASN A 43 -15.87 -22.56 6.52
N GLY A 44 -14.94 -21.67 6.90
CA GLY A 44 -13.85 -21.88 7.86
C GLY A 44 -14.27 -22.21 9.31
N LYS A 45 -15.17 -23.18 9.51
CA LYS A 45 -15.48 -23.73 10.82
C LYS A 45 -14.47 -24.83 11.14
N ASN A 46 -13.46 -24.45 11.91
CA ASN A 46 -12.51 -25.34 12.57
C ASN A 46 -13.24 -26.55 13.19
N CYS A 47 -13.00 -27.74 12.64
CA CYS A 47 -13.40 -29.01 13.24
C CYS A 47 -12.54 -29.30 14.48
N ILE A 48 -12.78 -28.60 15.59
CA ILE A 48 -12.39 -29.06 16.92
C ILE A 48 -13.54 -28.75 17.88
N THR A 49 -14.62 -29.53 17.81
CA THR A 49 -15.57 -29.63 18.92
C THR A 49 -15.64 -31.08 19.35
N SER A 50 -14.64 -31.50 20.14
CA SER A 50 -14.81 -32.59 21.08
C SER A 50 -15.73 -32.16 22.23
N SER A 51 -16.94 -31.69 21.94
CA SER A 51 -17.95 -31.46 22.97
C SER A 51 -18.57 -32.82 23.32
N ARG A 52 -17.89 -33.54 24.21
CA ARG A 52 -18.47 -34.66 24.98
C ARG A 52 -19.59 -34.09 25.85
N ILE A 53 -20.77 -33.89 25.28
CA ILE A 53 -21.96 -33.52 26.04
C ILE A 53 -22.47 -34.79 26.72
N ILE A 54 -22.09 -34.95 27.98
CA ILE A 54 -22.67 -35.90 28.91
C ILE A 54 -24.07 -35.38 29.27
N LYS A 55 -25.12 -35.99 28.70
CA LYS A 55 -26.48 -35.87 29.24
C LYS A 55 -27.12 -37.27 29.34
N ASN A 56 -27.36 -37.68 30.58
CA ASN A 56 -28.18 -38.81 31.05
C ASN A 56 -27.78 -40.24 30.63
N GLY A 57 -26.53 -40.62 30.92
CA GLY A 57 -26.21 -41.91 31.55
C GLY A 57 -26.45 -43.22 30.77
N LYS A 58 -26.82 -43.23 29.48
CA LYS A 58 -26.89 -44.46 28.68
C LYS A 58 -26.31 -44.29 27.27
N LEU A 59 -25.18 -44.98 27.02
CA LEU A 59 -24.51 -45.16 25.73
C LEU A 59 -25.44 -45.87 24.73
N LYS A 60 -26.08 -45.14 23.81
CA LYS A 60 -26.64 -45.74 22.59
C LYS A 60 -25.68 -45.53 21.41
N LYS A 61 -25.08 -46.64 20.95
CA LYS A 61 -24.22 -46.75 19.77
C LYS A 61 -25.00 -46.36 18.51
N ASN A 62 -24.78 -45.15 17.99
CA ASN A 62 -25.30 -44.75 16.68
C ASN A 62 -24.54 -45.47 15.56
N SER A 63 -25.17 -46.48 14.96
CA SER A 63 -24.64 -47.32 13.87
C SER A 63 -24.45 -46.59 12.52
N HIS A 64 -24.83 -45.31 12.41
CA HIS A 64 -24.68 -44.54 11.17
C HIS A 64 -23.24 -44.07 10.88
N ILE A 65 -22.37 -43.99 11.90
CA ILE A 65 -20.97 -43.54 11.71
C ILE A 65 -20.12 -44.63 11.03
N TRP A 66 -20.44 -45.91 11.24
CA TRP A 66 -19.66 -47.02 10.69
C TRP A 66 -19.87 -47.24 9.18
N LYS A 67 -21.02 -46.85 8.62
CA LYS A 67 -21.21 -46.92 7.16
C LYS A 67 -20.35 -45.90 6.39
N LYS A 68 -20.08 -44.71 6.95
CA LYS A 68 -19.20 -43.71 6.32
C LYS A 68 -17.73 -44.15 6.32
N ALA A 69 -17.26 -44.79 7.39
CA ALA A 69 -15.87 -45.28 7.47
C ALA A 69 -15.56 -46.45 6.51
N SER A 70 -16.57 -47.29 6.19
CA SER A 70 -16.42 -48.40 5.24
C SER A 70 -16.08 -47.94 3.82
N CYS A 71 -16.70 -46.85 3.35
CA CYS A 71 -16.49 -46.35 1.99
C CYS A 71 -15.10 -45.71 1.83
N GLN A 72 -14.63 -44.96 2.83
CA GLN A 72 -13.27 -44.39 2.84
C GLN A 72 -12.20 -45.48 2.81
N ARG A 73 -12.34 -46.56 3.60
CA ARG A 73 -11.39 -47.68 3.58
C ARG A 73 -11.36 -48.39 2.22
N LYS A 74 -12.51 -48.58 1.56
CA LYS A 74 -12.57 -49.17 0.22
C LYS A 74 -11.93 -48.27 -0.84
N CYS A 75 -12.13 -46.95 -0.77
CA CYS A 75 -11.48 -46.01 -1.70
C CYS A 75 -9.96 -46.03 -1.56
N VAL A 76 -9.44 -45.99 -0.33
CA VAL A 76 -7.99 -46.07 -0.08
C VAL A 76 -7.42 -47.41 -0.55
N LEU A 77 -8.13 -48.52 -0.32
CA LEU A 77 -7.71 -49.85 -0.79
C LEU A 77 -7.71 -49.94 -2.33
N CYS A 78 -8.73 -49.41 -3.02
CA CYS A 78 -8.74 -49.33 -4.49
C CYS A 78 -7.60 -48.46 -5.02
N PHE A 79 -7.29 -47.34 -4.36
CA PHE A 79 -6.16 -46.49 -4.72
C PHE A 79 -4.84 -47.25 -4.59
N PHE A 80 -4.66 -48.01 -3.50
CA PHE A 80 -3.49 -48.83 -3.29
C PHE A 80 -3.36 -49.96 -4.31
N ILE A 81 -4.45 -50.68 -4.61
CA ILE A 81 -4.47 -51.76 -5.60
C ILE A 81 -4.14 -51.20 -6.99
N ASN A 82 -4.77 -50.11 -7.42
CA ASN A 82 -4.48 -49.49 -8.71
C ASN A 82 -3.04 -48.95 -8.79
N SER A 83 -2.53 -48.37 -7.70
CA SER A 83 -1.15 -47.89 -7.68
C SER A 83 -0.14 -49.04 -7.80
N ILE A 84 -0.40 -50.17 -7.14
CA ILE A 84 0.42 -51.39 -7.27
C ILE A 84 0.33 -51.95 -8.69
N LEU A 85 -0.86 -51.97 -9.30
CA LEU A 85 -1.09 -52.51 -10.64
C LEU A 85 -0.45 -51.64 -11.74
N ILE A 86 -0.50 -50.32 -11.58
CA ILE A 86 0.21 -49.39 -12.47
C ILE A 86 1.71 -49.57 -12.32
N LEU A 87 2.21 -49.69 -11.10
CA LEU A 87 3.64 -49.88 -10.85
C LEU A 87 4.15 -51.20 -11.44
N THR A 88 3.39 -52.30 -11.31
CA THR A 88 3.77 -53.59 -11.91
C THR A 88 3.75 -53.56 -13.43
N VAL A 89 2.75 -52.92 -14.05
CA VAL A 89 2.70 -52.73 -15.52
C VAL A 89 3.87 -51.88 -16.00
N CYS A 90 4.21 -50.79 -15.31
CA CYS A 90 5.37 -49.96 -15.65
C CYS A 90 6.67 -50.77 -15.53
N ILE A 91 6.86 -51.52 -14.45
CA ILE A 91 8.07 -52.35 -14.26
C ILE A 91 8.18 -53.43 -15.35
N LEU A 92 7.08 -54.11 -15.69
CA LEU A 92 7.03 -55.07 -16.79
C LEU A 92 7.33 -54.42 -18.14
N PHE A 93 6.77 -53.23 -18.41
CA PHE A 93 7.00 -52.49 -19.65
C PHE A 93 8.46 -52.06 -19.77
N PHE A 94 9.08 -51.60 -18.69
CA PHE A 94 10.51 -51.25 -18.68
C PHE A 94 11.40 -52.49 -18.82
N LEU A 95 11.08 -53.61 -18.16
CA LEU A 95 11.83 -54.86 -18.31
C LEU A 95 11.71 -55.44 -19.73
N LEU A 96 10.52 -55.41 -20.33
CA LEU A 96 10.30 -55.87 -21.71
C LEU A 96 11.01 -54.98 -22.73
N ASN A 97 10.99 -53.66 -22.56
CA ASN A 97 11.72 -52.75 -23.45
C ASN A 97 13.24 -52.85 -23.26
N TRP A 98 13.71 -53.08 -22.03
CA TRP A 98 15.13 -53.29 -21.77
C TRP A 98 15.64 -54.61 -22.35
N LEU A 99 14.84 -55.68 -22.27
CA LEU A 99 15.18 -56.99 -22.84
C LEU A 99 15.06 -57.04 -24.38
N SER A 100 14.19 -56.23 -24.99
CA SER A 100 13.93 -56.32 -26.44
C SER A 100 14.80 -55.44 -27.32
N GLY A 101 15.69 -54.61 -26.75
CA GLY A 101 16.89 -54.08 -27.43
C GLY A 101 16.72 -53.48 -28.83
N THR A 102 15.53 -52.98 -29.19
CA THR A 102 15.22 -52.56 -30.55
C THR A 102 14.85 -51.08 -30.62
N SER A 103 15.64 -50.39 -31.41
CA SER A 103 15.69 -48.95 -31.61
C SER A 103 14.48 -48.43 -32.38
N ILE A 104 14.03 -47.26 -31.92
CA ILE A 104 12.82 -46.54 -32.30
C ILE A 104 12.84 -46.13 -33.78
N ILE A 105 11.80 -46.54 -34.50
CA ILE A 105 11.56 -46.28 -35.92
C ILE A 105 11.26 -44.80 -36.17
N ARG A 106 12.05 -44.18 -37.05
CA ARG A 106 11.86 -42.86 -37.67
C ARG A 106 10.75 -42.93 -38.74
N LEU A 107 9.74 -42.07 -38.64
CA LEU A 107 8.80 -41.77 -39.73
C LEU A 107 9.11 -40.39 -40.33
N SER A 108 9.19 -40.38 -41.66
CA SER A 108 9.80 -39.39 -42.54
C SER A 108 9.02 -38.07 -42.67
N MET A 109 9.73 -36.95 -42.56
CA MET A 109 9.27 -35.61 -42.93
C MET A 109 9.37 -35.37 -44.43
N GLY A 110 8.29 -34.82 -45.00
CA GLY A 110 8.14 -34.52 -46.42
C GLY A 110 8.84 -33.23 -46.86
N LYS A 111 9.64 -33.39 -47.92
CA LYS A 111 10.16 -32.45 -48.93
C LYS A 111 9.56 -31.03 -48.94
N HIS A 112 10.42 -30.03 -48.73
CA HIS A 112 10.25 -28.69 -49.27
C HIS A 112 11.32 -28.42 -50.35
N VAL A 113 10.84 -27.82 -51.44
CA VAL A 113 11.44 -27.71 -52.77
C VAL A 113 12.53 -26.63 -52.82
N ASP A 114 13.63 -26.97 -53.50
CA ASP A 114 14.75 -26.14 -53.91
C ASP A 114 14.32 -24.88 -54.69
N LEU A 115 14.82 -23.73 -54.27
CA LEU A 115 15.09 -22.59 -55.15
C LEU A 115 16.54 -22.15 -54.91
N LYS A 116 17.45 -22.85 -55.59
CA LYS A 116 18.81 -22.40 -55.90
C LYS A 116 18.72 -21.44 -57.09
N ASN A 117 19.33 -20.27 -56.97
CA ASN A 117 20.46 -19.88 -57.83
C ASN A 117 20.88 -18.43 -57.58
N ASP A 118 22.18 -18.23 -57.70
CA ASP A 118 22.87 -16.98 -57.99
C ASP A 118 23.05 -15.97 -56.85
N LEU A 119 24.22 -16.02 -56.19
CA LEU A 119 25.32 -15.08 -56.45
C LEU A 119 26.46 -15.20 -55.41
N THR A 120 27.62 -15.65 -55.91
CA THR A 120 28.98 -15.15 -55.68
C THR A 120 29.67 -15.15 -54.30
N ASN A 121 30.83 -15.84 -54.30
CA ASN A 121 32.09 -15.58 -53.59
C ASN A 121 32.26 -16.05 -52.13
N ASN A 122 32.74 -17.29 -52.01
CA ASN A 122 34.01 -17.70 -51.38
C ASN A 122 34.60 -16.76 -50.30
N ASN A 123 34.31 -17.05 -49.03
CA ASN A 123 35.25 -17.67 -48.08
C ASN A 123 34.79 -17.42 -46.63
N THR A 124 34.40 -18.52 -45.98
CA THR A 124 34.53 -18.78 -44.54
C THR A 124 34.12 -17.67 -43.56
N LYS A 125 32.81 -17.60 -43.26
CA LYS A 125 32.27 -17.27 -41.92
C LYS A 125 30.75 -17.49 -41.91
N ASN A 126 30.30 -18.67 -41.49
CA ASN A 126 28.90 -18.90 -41.10
C ASN A 126 28.84 -19.89 -39.94
N LEU A 127 29.01 -19.35 -38.73
CA LEU A 127 28.57 -19.98 -37.49
C LEU A 127 27.17 -19.44 -37.16
N LEU A 128 26.19 -20.30 -37.43
CA LEU A 128 25.03 -20.62 -36.59
C LEU A 128 24.17 -19.45 -36.07
N LYS A 129 23.15 -19.09 -36.86
CA LYS A 129 21.84 -18.64 -36.33
C LYS A 129 20.93 -19.88 -36.21
N SER A 130 20.79 -20.44 -35.02
CA SER A 130 19.80 -21.49 -34.72
C SER A 130 18.60 -20.88 -34.01
N ASN A 131 17.50 -20.73 -34.75
CA ASN A 131 16.17 -20.48 -34.21
C ASN A 131 15.67 -21.74 -33.51
N THR A 132 15.45 -21.66 -32.20
CA THR A 132 14.72 -22.69 -31.42
C THR A 132 13.56 -22.02 -30.68
N LEU A 133 12.39 -21.99 -31.33
CA LEU A 133 11.11 -21.75 -30.68
C LEU A 133 10.56 -23.13 -30.26
N SER A 134 10.49 -23.35 -28.94
CA SER A 134 9.93 -24.54 -28.28
C SER A 134 8.86 -24.07 -27.27
N PRO A 135 7.71 -24.75 -27.14
CA PRO A 135 6.49 -24.15 -26.60
C PRO A 135 6.36 -24.30 -25.08
N THR A 136 6.27 -23.17 -24.38
CA THR A 136 6.29 -23.00 -22.91
C THR A 136 4.96 -23.22 -22.19
N ASN A 137 3.90 -23.73 -22.85
CA ASN A 137 2.56 -23.69 -22.24
C ASN A 137 2.24 -24.80 -21.21
N ASN A 138 3.03 -25.89 -21.11
CA ASN A 138 2.71 -26.98 -20.16
C ASN A 138 3.34 -26.84 -18.76
N LEU A 139 4.25 -25.87 -18.54
CA LEU A 139 4.86 -25.66 -17.22
C LEU A 139 4.07 -24.70 -16.32
N ILE A 140 3.17 -23.91 -16.88
CA ILE A 140 2.38 -22.92 -16.11
C ILE A 140 1.21 -23.59 -15.38
N GLU A 141 0.64 -24.68 -15.91
CA GLU A 141 -0.46 -25.39 -15.22
C GLU A 141 0.02 -26.24 -14.04
N THR A 142 1.20 -26.87 -14.12
CA THR A 142 1.74 -27.67 -12.99
C THR A 142 2.17 -26.82 -11.79
N ALA A 143 2.50 -25.55 -12.01
CA ALA A 143 2.78 -24.60 -10.93
C ALA A 143 1.51 -24.15 -10.17
N ARG A 144 0.30 -24.36 -10.72
CA ARG A 144 -0.96 -23.95 -10.05
C ARG A 144 -1.59 -25.03 -9.18
N GLU A 145 -1.29 -26.32 -9.41
CA GLU A 145 -1.84 -27.41 -8.58
C GLU A 145 -0.98 -27.73 -7.34
N SER A 146 0.24 -27.19 -7.25
CA SER A 146 1.11 -27.36 -6.08
C SER A 146 0.93 -26.19 -5.10
N TYR A 147 0.07 -26.43 -4.10
CA TYR A 147 -0.21 -25.63 -2.90
C TYR A 147 -1.30 -24.54 -2.99
N ASN A 148 -2.39 -24.81 -2.26
CA ASN A 148 -3.32 -23.82 -1.72
C ASN A 148 -2.55 -22.74 -0.94
N LEU A 149 -2.18 -21.66 -1.64
CA LEU A 149 -1.54 -20.46 -1.08
C LEU A 149 -2.48 -19.62 -0.20
N SER A 150 -3.67 -20.13 0.17
CA SER A 150 -4.64 -19.38 0.98
C SER A 150 -4.24 -19.20 2.45
N ASN A 151 -3.20 -19.89 2.96
CA ASN A 151 -2.82 -19.84 4.38
C ASN A 151 -1.60 -18.96 4.70
N LEU A 152 -0.98 -18.31 3.71
CA LEU A 152 -0.02 -17.23 3.95
C LEU A 152 -0.71 -15.90 3.65
N LYS A 153 -1.67 -15.51 4.49
CA LYS A 153 -1.96 -14.09 4.64
C LYS A 153 -0.68 -13.48 5.20
N PHE A 154 0.08 -12.77 4.38
CA PHE A 154 0.97 -11.74 4.89
C PHE A 154 0.10 -10.85 5.76
N ILE A 155 0.24 -10.97 7.08
CA ILE A 155 -0.48 -10.11 8.00
C ILE A 155 0.26 -8.79 7.96
N ASP A 156 -0.01 -7.97 6.94
CA ASP A 156 0.33 -6.56 6.99
C ASP A 156 -0.50 -5.99 8.15
N HIS A 157 0.13 -5.69 9.28
CA HIS A 157 -0.55 -5.24 10.49
C HIS A 157 -0.86 -3.73 10.48
N ASN A 158 -0.54 -3.02 9.38
CA ASN A 158 -0.76 -1.58 9.27
C ASN A 158 -2.26 -1.20 9.22
N LEU A 159 -2.76 -0.64 10.33
CA LEU A 159 -4.19 -0.31 10.54
C LEU A 159 -4.80 0.63 9.50
N LEU A 160 -4.09 1.68 9.08
CA LEU A 160 -4.61 2.62 8.10
C LEU A 160 -4.61 2.04 6.69
N THR A 161 -3.58 1.31 6.28
CA THR A 161 -3.59 0.61 4.98
C THR A 161 -4.60 -0.55 4.94
N LYS A 162 -5.11 -1.01 6.10
CA LYS A 162 -6.28 -1.91 6.21
C LYS A 162 -7.61 -1.17 6.08
N ILE A 163 -7.72 0.03 6.65
CA ILE A 163 -8.89 0.90 6.48
C ILE A 163 -9.02 1.29 5.01
N TYR A 164 -7.90 1.64 4.38
CA TYR A 164 -7.78 2.00 2.97
C TYR A 164 -7.65 0.75 2.09
N PRO A 165 -8.05 0.80 0.81
CA PRO A 165 -7.87 -0.34 -0.06
C PRO A 165 -6.38 -0.68 -0.22
N PRO A 166 -6.00 -1.98 -0.24
CA PRO A 166 -4.62 -2.38 -0.46
C PRO A 166 -4.14 -1.90 -1.83
N LYS A 167 -2.86 -1.51 -1.93
CA LYS A 167 -2.21 -1.09 -3.19
C LYS A 167 -2.52 -2.09 -4.30
N THR A 168 -3.20 -1.66 -5.36
CA THR A 168 -3.27 -2.42 -6.61
C THR A 168 -1.90 -2.40 -7.26
N GLU A 169 -1.28 -3.57 -7.45
CA GLU A 169 -0.02 -3.69 -8.19
C GLU A 169 -0.21 -3.09 -9.60
N ARG A 170 0.48 -1.98 -9.89
CA ARG A 170 0.50 -1.38 -11.22
C ARG A 170 1.04 -2.39 -12.23
N SER A 171 0.16 -2.99 -13.03
CA SER A 171 0.62 -3.71 -14.21
C SER A 171 1.18 -2.67 -15.19
N TYR A 172 2.51 -2.53 -15.24
CA TYR A 172 3.19 -1.84 -16.33
C TYR A 172 2.82 -2.54 -17.64
N VAL A 173 1.87 -1.97 -18.36
CA VAL A 173 1.65 -2.30 -19.76
C VAL A 173 2.61 -1.39 -20.51
N ASP A 174 3.71 -1.96 -20.99
CA ASP A 174 4.62 -1.27 -21.90
C ASP A 174 3.81 -0.69 -23.05
N ILE A 175 3.70 0.64 -23.08
CA ILE A 175 3.21 1.36 -24.23
C ILE A 175 4.35 1.27 -25.25
N SER A 176 4.30 0.23 -26.08
CA SER A 176 5.19 0.08 -27.22
C SER A 176 5.15 1.35 -28.06
N HIS A 177 6.31 1.97 -28.20
CA HIS A 177 6.57 3.17 -29.00
C HIS A 177 5.88 3.14 -30.38
N GLU A 178 4.77 3.86 -30.53
CA GLU A 178 4.38 4.40 -31.83
C GLU A 178 4.99 5.78 -31.96
N SER A 179 6.06 5.82 -32.77
CA SER A 179 6.67 7.03 -33.31
C SER A 179 5.79 7.51 -34.46
N ASP A 180 5.31 8.75 -34.40
CA ASP A 180 5.49 9.76 -35.47
C ASP A 180 4.52 10.95 -35.31
N SER A 181 5.15 12.13 -35.30
CA SER A 181 4.69 13.45 -35.76
C SER A 181 3.21 13.84 -35.60
N HIS A 182 2.92 14.69 -34.62
CA HIS A 182 2.45 16.07 -34.80
C HIS A 182 2.08 16.63 -33.42
N GLU A 183 2.82 17.66 -32.99
CA GLU A 183 2.61 18.39 -31.73
C GLU A 183 1.22 19.04 -31.69
N GLN A 184 0.22 18.30 -31.20
CA GLN A 184 -0.99 18.89 -30.66
C GLN A 184 -0.90 18.85 -29.14
N ILE A 185 -0.86 20.06 -28.58
CA ILE A 185 -0.99 20.39 -27.16
C ILE A 185 -2.00 19.42 -26.53
N PRO A 186 -1.62 18.56 -25.56
CA PRO A 186 -2.57 17.66 -24.94
C PRO A 186 -3.47 18.52 -24.05
N ILE A 187 -4.62 18.91 -24.57
CA ILE A 187 -5.69 19.44 -23.75
C ILE A 187 -6.13 18.26 -22.86
N MET A 188 -5.58 18.21 -21.64
CA MET A 188 -5.85 17.20 -20.63
C MET A 188 -7.33 17.26 -20.22
N TYR A 189 -8.16 16.46 -20.89
CA TYR A 189 -9.50 16.17 -20.43
C TYR A 189 -9.57 14.71 -19.99
N SER A 190 -10.17 14.51 -18.82
CA SER A 190 -10.63 13.20 -18.40
C SER A 190 -11.47 12.57 -19.51
N LEU A 191 -11.03 11.43 -20.06
CA LEU A 191 -11.74 10.73 -21.13
C LEU A 191 -12.85 9.81 -20.61
N THR A 192 -13.21 9.84 -19.32
CA THR A 192 -14.64 9.59 -19.05
C THR A 192 -15.36 10.73 -19.74
N PRO A 193 -16.12 10.50 -20.82
CA PRO A 193 -16.69 11.60 -21.57
C PRO A 193 -17.53 12.40 -20.58
N LYS A 194 -17.06 13.59 -20.16
CA LYS A 194 -17.84 14.45 -19.27
C LYS A 194 -19.17 14.62 -19.96
N LEU A 195 -20.20 13.99 -19.40
CA LEU A 195 -21.54 14.07 -19.93
C LEU A 195 -21.86 15.56 -20.05
N ASN A 196 -22.30 16.00 -21.23
CA ASN A 196 -22.54 17.41 -21.45
C ASN A 196 -23.55 17.90 -20.40
N ASN A 197 -23.17 18.90 -19.60
CA ASN A 197 -23.93 19.38 -18.43
C ASN A 197 -25.26 20.08 -18.81
N SER A 198 -25.65 20.04 -20.08
CA SER A 198 -26.87 20.65 -20.57
C SER A 198 -28.12 19.94 -20.06
N ILE A 199 -28.14 18.61 -20.07
CA ILE A 199 -29.26 17.80 -19.57
C ILE A 199 -28.81 17.08 -18.33
N ILE A 200 -29.42 17.41 -17.20
CA ILE A 200 -29.05 16.86 -15.91
C ILE A 200 -30.22 16.14 -15.26
N PRO A 201 -29.97 15.08 -14.49
CA PRO A 201 -31.00 14.47 -13.66
C PRO A 201 -31.25 15.32 -12.41
N ILE A 202 -32.52 15.47 -12.05
CA ILE A 202 -32.97 16.20 -10.85
C ILE A 202 -33.66 15.27 -9.83
N HIS A 203 -34.25 14.17 -10.30
CA HIS A 203 -34.89 13.18 -9.45
C HIS A 203 -34.92 11.81 -10.13
N TYR A 204 -34.74 10.75 -9.34
CA TYR A 204 -34.93 9.36 -9.73
C TYR A 204 -36.06 8.75 -8.91
N ASP A 205 -37.03 8.12 -9.58
CA ASP A 205 -37.97 7.18 -8.98
C ASP A 205 -37.58 5.77 -9.40
N ILE A 206 -37.05 4.99 -8.45
CA ILE A 206 -36.46 3.67 -8.68
C ILE A 206 -37.36 2.62 -8.02
N ASN A 207 -37.86 1.69 -8.82
CA ASN A 207 -38.62 0.53 -8.39
C ASN A 207 -37.83 -0.74 -8.73
N LEU A 208 -37.34 -1.46 -7.73
CA LEU A 208 -36.53 -2.68 -7.91
C LEU A 208 -37.28 -3.92 -7.42
N ASP A 209 -37.08 -5.04 -8.09
CA ASP A 209 -37.58 -6.35 -7.69
C ASP A 209 -36.41 -7.28 -7.38
N PHE A 210 -36.27 -7.63 -6.11
CA PHE A 210 -35.25 -8.52 -5.56
C PHE A 210 -35.77 -9.95 -5.34
N SER A 211 -37.00 -10.27 -5.73
CA SER A 211 -37.62 -11.58 -5.51
C SER A 211 -36.96 -12.73 -6.28
N GLU A 212 -36.22 -12.45 -7.36
CA GLU A 212 -35.57 -13.47 -8.20
C GLU A 212 -34.06 -13.62 -7.94
N ILE A 213 -33.52 -13.01 -6.88
CA ILE A 213 -32.07 -13.02 -6.62
C ILE A 213 -31.57 -14.43 -6.34
N SER A 214 -32.26 -15.15 -5.45
CA SER A 214 -31.91 -16.49 -5.00
C SER A 214 -31.96 -17.54 -6.13
N SER A 215 -32.77 -17.30 -7.16
CA SER A 215 -33.02 -18.26 -8.26
C SER A 215 -32.30 -17.91 -9.56
N GLN A 216 -32.22 -16.63 -9.92
CA GLN A 216 -31.71 -16.20 -11.23
C GLN A 216 -30.50 -15.26 -11.15
N THR A 217 -30.12 -14.72 -9.99
CA THR A 217 -29.04 -13.70 -9.87
C THR A 217 -29.26 -12.48 -10.78
N HIS A 218 -30.50 -12.03 -10.89
CA HIS A 218 -30.87 -10.82 -11.59
C HIS A 218 -31.74 -9.92 -10.73
N VAL A 219 -31.65 -8.62 -10.99
CA VAL A 219 -32.53 -7.59 -10.45
C VAL A 219 -33.35 -7.04 -11.60
N LEU A 220 -34.67 -7.05 -11.47
CA LEU A 220 -35.56 -6.34 -12.39
C LEU A 220 -35.76 -4.93 -11.83
N GLY A 221 -35.75 -3.93 -12.71
CA GLY A 221 -35.83 -2.54 -12.31
C GLY A 221 -36.68 -1.71 -13.26
N GLN A 222 -37.42 -0.77 -12.69
CA GLN A 222 -38.06 0.33 -13.41
C GLN A 222 -37.51 1.63 -12.85
N VAL A 223 -37.05 2.53 -13.71
CA VAL A 223 -36.54 3.83 -13.30
C VAL A 223 -37.20 4.93 -14.11
N SER A 224 -37.69 5.95 -13.41
CA SER A 224 -38.19 7.20 -14.01
C SER A 224 -37.29 8.34 -13.57
N ILE A 225 -36.57 8.94 -14.52
CA ILE A 225 -35.59 10.00 -14.26
C ILE A 225 -36.18 11.31 -14.74
N ALA A 226 -36.43 12.23 -13.82
CA ALA A 226 -36.76 13.60 -14.17
C ALA A 226 -35.48 14.32 -14.59
N LEU A 227 -35.51 14.93 -15.78
CA LEU A 227 -34.40 15.64 -16.40
C LEU A 227 -34.77 17.10 -16.62
N GLU A 228 -33.76 17.97 -16.55
CA GLU A 228 -33.88 19.40 -16.82
C GLU A 228 -32.78 19.87 -17.79
N ASN A 229 -33.15 20.72 -18.75
CA ASN A 229 -32.21 21.36 -19.66
C ASN A 229 -31.70 22.69 -19.07
N LYS A 230 -30.62 22.64 -18.29
CA LYS A 230 -30.13 23.81 -17.54
C LYS A 230 -29.53 24.93 -18.39
N LEU A 231 -28.89 24.60 -19.52
CA LEU A 231 -28.05 25.56 -20.25
C LEU A 231 -28.81 26.36 -21.33
N ASN A 232 -30.13 26.20 -21.47
CA ASN A 232 -30.92 26.86 -22.52
C ASN A 232 -30.37 26.65 -23.95
N ILE A 233 -29.59 25.60 -24.18
CA ILE A 233 -29.03 25.31 -25.50
C ILE A 233 -30.16 24.77 -26.37
N SER A 234 -30.53 25.53 -27.39
CA SER A 234 -31.74 25.32 -28.22
C SER A 234 -31.63 24.17 -29.24
N ASN A 235 -30.51 23.43 -29.29
CA ASN A 235 -30.23 22.45 -30.35
C ASN A 235 -29.75 21.08 -29.84
N ILE A 236 -30.13 20.66 -28.63
CA ILE A 236 -29.72 19.35 -28.13
C ILE A 236 -30.61 18.26 -28.74
N LYS A 237 -30.03 17.39 -29.57
CA LYS A 237 -30.71 16.24 -30.20
C LYS A 237 -30.22 14.89 -29.68
N GLU A 238 -29.47 14.89 -28.58
CA GLU A 238 -28.99 13.65 -27.96
C GLU A 238 -29.05 13.70 -26.44
N ILE A 239 -29.34 12.54 -25.82
CA ILE A 239 -29.23 12.31 -24.39
C ILE A 239 -28.19 11.22 -24.16
N LYS A 240 -27.23 11.45 -23.27
CA LYS A 240 -26.16 10.51 -22.92
C LYS A 240 -26.22 10.18 -21.45
N PHE A 241 -26.15 8.90 -21.10
CA PHE A 241 -26.11 8.42 -19.70
C PHE A 241 -25.32 7.11 -19.60
N HIS A 242 -24.85 6.79 -18.40
CA HIS A 242 -24.01 5.63 -18.13
C HIS A 242 -24.84 4.36 -17.91
N VAL A 243 -24.44 3.28 -18.59
CA VAL A 243 -25.00 1.92 -18.49
C VAL A 243 -23.92 0.91 -18.88
N ALA A 244 -23.61 -0.02 -17.97
CA ALA A 244 -22.67 -1.09 -18.26
C ALA A 244 -23.30 -2.26 -19.05
N PRO A 245 -22.49 -3.14 -19.68
CA PRO A 245 -22.99 -4.20 -20.55
C PRO A 245 -23.85 -5.27 -19.88
N ASN A 246 -23.77 -5.41 -18.55
CA ASN A 246 -24.56 -6.35 -17.76
C ASN A 246 -26.01 -5.88 -17.51
N ILE A 247 -26.36 -4.65 -17.91
CA ILE A 247 -27.72 -4.11 -17.83
C ILE A 247 -28.42 -4.22 -19.20
N PHE A 248 -29.53 -4.95 -19.23
CA PHE A 248 -30.40 -5.07 -20.39
C PHE A 248 -31.61 -4.15 -20.26
N ILE A 249 -31.73 -3.12 -21.10
CA ILE A 249 -32.89 -2.24 -21.15
C ILE A 249 -33.94 -2.87 -22.05
N GLN A 250 -35.10 -3.22 -21.48
CA GLN A 250 -36.23 -3.84 -22.17
C GLN A 250 -37.10 -2.78 -22.86
N ARG A 251 -37.37 -1.67 -22.17
CA ARG A 251 -38.16 -0.55 -22.69
C ARG A 251 -37.55 0.77 -22.27
N ILE A 252 -37.68 1.77 -23.14
CA ILE A 252 -37.27 3.14 -22.89
C ILE A 252 -38.29 4.10 -23.48
N ARG A 253 -38.68 5.12 -22.73
CA ARG A 253 -39.61 6.17 -23.16
C ARG A 253 -39.10 7.52 -22.68
N LEU A 254 -39.25 8.55 -23.52
CA LEU A 254 -38.95 9.93 -23.17
C LEU A 254 -40.20 10.76 -23.38
N ARG A 255 -40.57 11.58 -22.39
CA ARG A 255 -41.73 12.49 -22.49
C ARG A 255 -41.43 13.87 -21.94
N ALA A 256 -42.09 14.88 -22.50
CA ALA A 256 -42.17 16.24 -21.98
C ALA A 256 -43.62 16.50 -21.54
N GLY A 257 -43.88 16.43 -20.24
CA GLY A 257 -45.25 16.36 -19.71
C GLY A 257 -45.99 15.15 -20.27
N ASN A 258 -47.05 15.39 -21.04
CA ASN A 258 -47.85 14.35 -21.69
C ASN A 258 -47.43 14.07 -23.15
N LYS A 259 -46.53 14.86 -23.72
CA LYS A 259 -46.04 14.69 -25.09
C LYS A 259 -44.91 13.67 -25.11
N ALA A 260 -45.09 12.57 -25.84
CA ALA A 260 -44.01 11.62 -26.12
C ALA A 260 -42.98 12.25 -27.08
N ILE A 261 -41.69 12.10 -26.76
CA ILE A 261 -40.58 12.54 -27.60
C ILE A 261 -40.03 11.31 -28.32
N ASN A 262 -39.95 11.36 -29.65
CA ASN A 262 -39.51 10.22 -30.44
C ASN A 262 -37.99 10.03 -30.36
N ILE A 263 -37.59 8.82 -29.94
CA ILE A 263 -36.20 8.36 -29.94
C ILE A 263 -35.94 7.67 -31.28
N ASN A 264 -35.17 8.32 -32.15
CA ASN A 264 -34.83 7.82 -33.49
C ASN A 264 -33.88 6.62 -33.43
N ALA A 265 -32.88 6.67 -32.54
CA ALA A 265 -31.90 5.60 -32.38
C ALA A 265 -31.35 5.52 -30.97
N ILE A 266 -30.98 4.31 -30.54
CA ILE A 266 -30.32 4.03 -29.27
C ILE A 266 -28.95 3.42 -29.58
N LYS A 267 -27.87 4.16 -29.34
CA LYS A 267 -26.50 3.69 -29.59
C LYS A 267 -25.82 3.31 -28.28
N ARG A 268 -25.39 2.06 -28.16
CA ARG A 268 -24.58 1.57 -27.02
C ARG A 268 -23.10 1.69 -27.31
N GLN A 269 -22.40 2.48 -26.51
CA GLN A 269 -20.95 2.65 -26.57
C GLN A 269 -20.29 1.83 -25.44
N LYS A 270 -20.04 0.54 -25.70
CA LYS A 270 -19.50 -0.39 -24.71
C LYS A 270 -18.18 0.06 -24.09
N ARG A 271 -17.29 0.69 -24.87
CA ARG A 271 -15.98 1.16 -24.41
C ARG A 271 -16.05 2.21 -23.29
N TYR A 272 -17.12 3.00 -23.26
CA TYR A 272 -17.31 4.09 -22.29
C TYR A 272 -18.45 3.81 -21.31
N ASN A 273 -19.04 2.60 -21.36
CA ASN A 273 -20.24 2.27 -20.59
C ASN A 273 -21.36 3.32 -20.75
N LEU A 274 -21.62 3.76 -21.99
CA LEU A 274 -22.58 4.82 -22.32
C LEU A 274 -23.70 4.34 -23.25
N ILE A 275 -24.87 4.94 -23.09
CA ILE A 275 -25.94 4.93 -24.08
C ILE A 275 -26.16 6.35 -24.59
N VAL A 276 -26.26 6.50 -25.92
CA VAL A 276 -26.61 7.74 -26.61
C VAL A 276 -27.99 7.57 -27.26
N LEU A 277 -28.98 8.30 -26.77
CA LEU A 277 -30.29 8.43 -27.41
C LEU A 277 -30.21 9.53 -28.46
N GLN A 278 -30.54 9.22 -29.70
CA GLN A 278 -30.68 10.21 -30.77
C GLN A 278 -32.16 10.57 -30.92
N LEU A 279 -32.48 11.85 -30.83
CA LEU A 279 -33.85 12.36 -30.83
C LEU A 279 -34.22 12.94 -32.20
N THR A 280 -35.50 12.87 -32.56
CA THR A 280 -36.00 13.48 -33.81
C THR A 280 -36.11 15.00 -33.70
N GLU A 281 -36.52 15.48 -32.53
CA GLU A 281 -36.71 16.90 -32.24
C GLU A 281 -35.64 17.41 -31.26
N SER A 282 -35.29 18.69 -31.38
CA SER A 282 -34.40 19.35 -30.42
C SER A 282 -35.11 19.51 -29.08
N LEU A 283 -34.38 19.26 -27.99
CA LEU A 283 -34.87 19.49 -26.65
C LEU A 283 -34.94 20.98 -26.37
N ILE A 284 -36.11 21.44 -25.91
CA ILE A 284 -36.37 22.81 -25.47
C ILE A 284 -36.09 22.94 -23.98
N ASN A 285 -36.14 24.16 -23.44
CA ASN A 285 -36.05 24.37 -22.00
C ASN A 285 -37.34 23.96 -21.30
N THR A 286 -37.44 22.68 -20.96
CA THR A 286 -38.54 22.10 -20.16
C THR A 286 -38.04 20.90 -19.36
N ARG A 287 -38.91 20.37 -18.51
CA ARG A 287 -38.66 19.12 -17.79
C ARG A 287 -39.05 17.92 -18.65
N TYR A 288 -38.18 16.93 -18.64
CA TYR A 288 -38.40 15.66 -19.31
C TYR A 288 -38.48 14.54 -18.29
N LEU A 289 -39.17 13.46 -18.66
CA LEU A 289 -39.14 12.21 -17.91
C LEU A 289 -38.63 11.11 -18.82
N LEU A 290 -37.51 10.50 -18.42
CA LEU A 290 -36.92 9.34 -19.06
C LEU A 290 -37.28 8.09 -18.25
N GLU A 291 -38.11 7.23 -18.82
CA GLU A 291 -38.63 6.03 -18.18
C GLU A 291 -37.98 4.81 -18.82
N MET A 292 -37.42 3.91 -18.00
CA MET A 292 -36.74 2.70 -18.46
C MET A 292 -37.19 1.48 -17.63
N GLU A 293 -37.45 0.38 -18.32
CA GLU A 293 -37.56 -0.96 -17.73
C GLU A 293 -36.28 -1.72 -18.07
N PHE A 294 -35.59 -2.27 -17.07
CA PHE A 294 -34.32 -2.94 -17.26
C PHE A 294 -34.17 -4.18 -16.38
N ARG A 295 -33.24 -5.05 -16.79
CA ARG A 295 -32.78 -6.22 -16.03
C ARG A 295 -31.28 -6.11 -15.86
N THR A 296 -30.83 -6.13 -14.62
CA THR A 296 -29.41 -6.12 -14.26
C THR A 296 -28.99 -7.54 -13.89
N LYS A 297 -27.94 -8.05 -14.54
CA LYS A 297 -27.26 -9.27 -14.08
C LYS A 297 -26.28 -8.92 -12.97
N ILE A 298 -26.42 -9.57 -11.82
CA ILE A 298 -25.57 -9.37 -10.64
C ILE A 298 -24.72 -10.61 -10.35
N CYS A 299 -23.78 -10.50 -9.40
CA CYS A 299 -22.92 -11.60 -8.96
C CYS A 299 -22.06 -12.23 -10.08
N THR A 300 -21.69 -11.44 -11.09
CA THR A 300 -20.79 -11.84 -12.18
C THR A 300 -19.33 -11.80 -11.73
N TYR A 301 -18.42 -12.46 -12.46
CA TYR A 301 -17.00 -12.55 -12.05
C TYR A 301 -16.29 -11.19 -11.88
N ASP A 302 -16.78 -10.14 -12.54
CA ASP A 302 -16.26 -8.77 -12.41
C ASP A 302 -16.90 -7.97 -11.27
N ASN A 303 -17.94 -8.52 -10.61
CA ASN A 303 -18.80 -7.99 -9.54
C ASN A 303 -19.38 -6.57 -9.75
N GLY A 304 -18.81 -5.71 -10.59
CA GLY A 304 -19.34 -4.45 -11.12
C GLY A 304 -19.70 -3.35 -10.12
N GLY A 305 -19.83 -3.65 -8.83
CA GLY A 305 -20.48 -2.79 -7.84
C GLY A 305 -21.45 -3.53 -6.91
N VAL A 306 -21.66 -4.83 -7.10
CA VAL A 306 -22.50 -5.68 -6.26
C VAL A 306 -21.65 -6.78 -5.64
N GLN A 307 -21.61 -6.82 -4.31
CA GLN A 307 -20.94 -7.86 -3.54
C GLN A 307 -21.97 -8.85 -3.03
N CYS A 308 -22.01 -10.04 -3.63
CA CYS A 308 -23.02 -11.05 -3.32
C CYS A 308 -22.62 -11.96 -2.16
N ILE A 309 -23.54 -12.12 -1.22
CA ILE A 309 -23.43 -13.00 -0.06
C ILE A 309 -23.96 -14.37 -0.45
N ARG A 310 -23.16 -15.42 -0.20
CA ARG A 310 -23.50 -16.79 -0.54
C ARG A 310 -23.51 -17.67 0.69
N ASP A 311 -24.53 -18.53 0.79
CA ASP A 311 -24.61 -19.64 1.73
C ASP A 311 -24.76 -20.94 0.91
N ASP A 312 -23.89 -21.93 1.16
CA ASP A 312 -23.82 -23.18 0.39
C ASP A 312 -23.93 -22.98 -1.14
N ASN A 313 -23.15 -22.04 -1.70
CA ASN A 313 -23.12 -21.61 -3.12
C ASN A 313 -24.40 -20.92 -3.65
N LYS A 314 -25.44 -20.76 -2.84
CA LYS A 314 -26.64 -20.00 -3.21
C LYS A 314 -26.50 -18.55 -2.80
N VAL A 315 -26.90 -17.62 -3.66
CA VAL A 315 -26.92 -16.20 -3.32
C VAL A 315 -28.08 -15.97 -2.34
N VAL A 316 -27.77 -15.55 -1.11
CA VAL A 316 -28.75 -15.28 -0.05
C VAL A 316 -28.96 -13.80 0.22
N GLY A 317 -28.08 -12.96 -0.34
CA GLY A 317 -28.08 -11.52 -0.16
C GLY A 317 -27.01 -10.84 -1.00
N PHE A 318 -26.96 -9.51 -0.92
CA PHE A 318 -25.89 -8.70 -1.50
C PHE A 318 -25.79 -7.34 -0.81
N THR A 319 -24.64 -6.69 -1.00
CA THR A 319 -24.41 -5.27 -0.72
C THR A 319 -23.90 -4.57 -1.97
N THR A 320 -24.00 -3.24 -2.04
CA THR A 320 -23.49 -2.46 -3.18
C THR A 320 -22.30 -1.58 -2.80
N LYS A 321 -21.38 -1.42 -3.75
CA LYS A 321 -20.29 -0.44 -3.74
C LYS A 321 -20.35 0.30 -5.07
N PHE A 322 -20.78 1.57 -5.06
CA PHE A 322 -20.92 2.36 -6.28
C PHE A 322 -19.74 3.30 -6.54
N GLU A 323 -18.93 3.59 -5.54
CA GLU A 323 -17.70 4.35 -5.72
C GLU A 323 -16.60 3.53 -6.46
N PRO A 324 -15.91 4.09 -7.48
CA PRO A 324 -16.10 5.43 -8.05
C PRO A 324 -17.07 5.49 -9.24
N PHE A 325 -17.24 4.40 -10.00
CA PHE A 325 -18.05 4.37 -11.25
C PHE A 325 -18.88 3.11 -11.38
N TYR A 326 -19.31 2.56 -10.27
CA TYR A 326 -19.96 1.26 -10.22
C TYR A 326 -21.48 1.37 -10.13
N ALA A 327 -22.06 2.56 -9.91
CA ALA A 327 -23.51 2.74 -9.97
C ALA A 327 -24.08 2.38 -11.35
N ARG A 328 -23.35 2.72 -12.43
CA ARG A 328 -23.74 2.40 -13.81
C ARG A 328 -23.80 0.90 -14.13
N THR A 329 -23.28 0.04 -13.27
CA THR A 329 -23.37 -1.42 -13.43
C THR A 329 -24.60 -2.00 -12.76
N PHE A 330 -25.26 -1.23 -11.90
CA PHE A 330 -26.47 -1.65 -11.21
C PHE A 330 -27.73 -1.02 -11.80
N ILE A 331 -27.69 0.29 -12.07
CA ILE A 331 -28.81 1.05 -12.66
C ILE A 331 -28.35 1.97 -13.81
N PRO A 332 -29.19 2.23 -14.82
CA PRO A 332 -28.96 3.31 -15.76
C PRO A 332 -28.96 4.68 -15.08
N CYS A 333 -27.85 5.42 -15.15
CA CYS A 333 -27.71 6.68 -14.40
C CYS A 333 -26.65 7.65 -14.96
N TRP A 334 -26.61 8.88 -14.43
CA TRP A 334 -25.51 9.83 -14.66
C TRP A 334 -24.42 9.63 -13.60
N ASP A 335 -23.68 8.54 -13.74
CA ASP A 335 -22.64 8.10 -12.80
C ASP A 335 -21.35 8.95 -12.83
N SER A 336 -21.41 10.16 -12.30
CA SER A 336 -20.29 11.09 -12.12
C SER A 336 -20.54 11.93 -10.86
N PRO A 337 -19.51 12.27 -10.06
CA PRO A 337 -19.69 12.80 -8.72
C PRO A 337 -20.32 14.21 -8.69
N ASN A 338 -20.19 14.99 -9.76
CA ASN A 338 -20.84 16.30 -9.93
C ASN A 338 -22.37 16.25 -10.11
N PHE A 339 -22.95 15.10 -10.50
CA PHE A 339 -24.40 15.00 -10.66
C PHE A 339 -25.05 14.62 -9.33
N LYS A 340 -25.59 15.64 -8.66
CA LYS A 340 -26.45 15.45 -7.49
C LYS A 340 -27.93 15.41 -7.87
N THR A 341 -28.65 14.49 -7.25
CA THR A 341 -30.08 14.27 -7.48
C THR A 341 -30.74 13.75 -6.19
N THR A 342 -32.07 13.72 -6.16
CA THR A 342 -32.84 13.04 -5.11
C THR A 342 -33.36 11.69 -5.61
N PHE A 343 -33.59 10.74 -4.70
CA PHE A 343 -34.07 9.40 -5.03
C PHE A 343 -35.31 9.04 -4.21
N ASN A 344 -36.32 8.51 -4.88
CA ASN A 344 -37.35 7.67 -4.28
C ASN A 344 -37.02 6.22 -4.61
N VAL A 345 -36.97 5.37 -3.60
CA VAL A 345 -36.62 3.95 -3.77
C VAL A 345 -37.76 3.09 -3.23
N SER A 346 -38.27 2.21 -4.07
CA SER A 346 -39.18 1.14 -3.68
C SER A 346 -38.59 -0.21 -4.06
N ILE A 347 -38.59 -1.17 -3.14
CA ILE A 347 -37.99 -2.49 -3.36
C ILE A 347 -39.00 -3.56 -2.99
N LYS A 348 -39.32 -4.44 -3.95
CA LYS A 348 -40.04 -5.68 -3.70
C LYS A 348 -39.05 -6.78 -3.33
N HIS A 349 -39.28 -7.46 -2.21
CA HIS A 349 -38.36 -8.47 -1.69
C HIS A 349 -39.12 -9.59 -0.94
N GLU A 350 -38.41 -10.69 -0.63
CA GLU A 350 -38.96 -11.79 0.19
C GLU A 350 -39.25 -11.31 1.62
N TYR A 351 -40.37 -11.76 2.22
CA TYR A 351 -40.87 -11.24 3.51
C TYR A 351 -39.92 -11.46 4.70
N ASP A 352 -39.11 -12.52 4.65
CA ASP A 352 -38.16 -12.96 5.67
C ASP A 352 -36.79 -12.29 5.54
N LYS A 353 -36.58 -11.50 4.49
CA LYS A 353 -35.32 -10.82 4.19
C LYS A 353 -35.37 -9.36 4.58
N VAL A 354 -34.24 -8.87 5.11
CA VAL A 354 -34.04 -7.44 5.36
C VAL A 354 -33.59 -6.77 4.07
N VAL A 355 -34.18 -5.61 3.79
CA VAL A 355 -33.72 -4.68 2.76
C VAL A 355 -33.46 -3.31 3.37
N LEU A 356 -32.30 -2.74 3.05
CA LEU A 356 -31.86 -1.42 3.51
C LEU A 356 -31.49 -0.55 2.31
N SER A 357 -31.70 0.75 2.47
CA SER A 357 -31.31 1.81 1.53
C SER A 357 -30.86 3.03 2.34
N ASN A 358 -30.44 4.11 1.68
CA ASN A 358 -29.92 5.34 2.30
C ASN A 358 -30.82 5.95 3.40
N THR A 359 -32.14 5.97 3.19
CA THR A 359 -33.12 6.64 4.07
C THR A 359 -33.96 5.65 4.87
N ALA A 360 -34.73 6.13 5.84
CA ALA A 360 -35.64 5.29 6.61
C ALA A 360 -36.80 4.76 5.76
N VAL A 361 -37.39 3.66 6.22
CA VAL A 361 -38.60 3.10 5.62
C VAL A 361 -39.78 4.06 5.84
N GLU A 362 -40.45 4.43 4.76
CA GLU A 362 -41.70 5.21 4.79
C GLU A 362 -42.91 4.29 4.96
N LYS A 363 -42.95 3.19 4.19
CA LYS A 363 -44.09 2.28 4.16
C LYS A 363 -43.66 0.87 3.78
N LYS A 364 -44.27 -0.14 4.39
CA LYS A 364 -44.24 -1.54 3.94
C LYS A 364 -45.63 -1.96 3.49
N MET A 365 -45.71 -2.74 2.43
CA MET A 365 -46.97 -3.28 1.89
C MET A 365 -46.79 -4.75 1.56
N ASP A 366 -47.64 -5.60 2.15
CA ASP A 366 -47.64 -7.03 1.84
C ASP A 366 -48.23 -7.25 0.45
N ILE A 367 -47.54 -8.06 -0.36
CA ILE A 367 -47.97 -8.48 -1.69
C ILE A 367 -48.23 -9.98 -1.63
N LEU A 368 -49.50 -10.36 -1.84
CA LEU A 368 -49.90 -11.76 -2.03
C LEU A 368 -49.26 -12.27 -3.33
N GLY A 369 -48.38 -13.27 -3.23
CA GLY A 369 -47.67 -13.82 -4.38
C GLY A 369 -48.59 -14.58 -5.33
N ASN A 370 -48.38 -14.43 -6.65
CA ASN A 370 -49.28 -15.00 -7.67
C ASN A 370 -49.12 -16.51 -7.90
N GLU A 371 -47.98 -17.13 -7.55
CA GLU A 371 -47.68 -18.49 -8.04
C GLU A 371 -47.29 -19.53 -6.97
N ASN A 372 -46.86 -19.12 -5.76
CA ASN A 372 -46.32 -20.07 -4.76
C ASN A 372 -46.70 -19.77 -3.30
N ASN A 373 -47.67 -18.88 -3.04
CA ASN A 373 -48.02 -18.41 -1.67
C ASN A 373 -46.85 -17.87 -0.83
N LYS A 374 -45.65 -17.67 -1.39
CA LYS A 374 -44.57 -16.98 -0.70
C LYS A 374 -44.94 -15.49 -0.59
N PRO A 375 -45.08 -14.94 0.63
CA PRO A 375 -45.40 -13.54 0.80
C PRO A 375 -44.20 -12.70 0.36
N PHE A 376 -44.45 -11.70 -0.45
CA PHE A 376 -43.48 -10.65 -0.77
C PHE A 376 -43.88 -9.37 -0.04
N VAL A 377 -42.91 -8.50 0.20
CA VAL A 377 -43.14 -7.19 0.77
C VAL A 377 -42.59 -6.14 -0.18
N LEU A 378 -43.37 -5.09 -0.44
CA LEU A 378 -42.90 -3.87 -1.07
C LEU A 378 -42.54 -2.87 0.02
N THR A 379 -41.25 -2.61 0.17
CA THR A 379 -40.71 -1.60 1.08
C THR A 379 -40.41 -0.32 0.32
N LYS A 380 -41.08 0.77 0.68
CA LYS A 380 -40.82 2.12 0.19
C LYS A 380 -40.00 2.89 1.21
N PHE A 381 -38.91 3.49 0.75
CA PHE A 381 -38.05 4.33 1.56
C PHE A 381 -38.41 5.81 1.36
N LYS A 382 -38.17 6.63 2.39
CA LYS A 382 -38.36 8.08 2.27
C LYS A 382 -37.43 8.67 1.22
N LYS A 383 -37.84 9.79 0.64
CA LYS A 383 -37.03 10.53 -0.34
C LYS A 383 -35.65 10.91 0.23
N THR A 384 -34.58 10.68 -0.52
CA THR A 384 -33.23 11.10 -0.12
C THR A 384 -33.06 12.62 -0.17
N PRO A 385 -32.12 13.18 0.61
CA PRO A 385 -31.54 14.49 0.31
C PRO A 385 -30.91 14.53 -1.08
N LEU A 386 -30.52 15.74 -1.50
CA LEU A 386 -29.78 15.94 -2.74
C LEU A 386 -28.35 15.38 -2.59
N MET A 387 -28.05 14.31 -3.31
CA MET A 387 -26.79 13.55 -3.15
C MET A 387 -26.24 13.05 -4.49
N SER A 388 -24.94 12.76 -4.55
CA SER A 388 -24.30 12.19 -5.73
C SER A 388 -24.68 10.72 -5.92
N VAL A 389 -24.72 10.25 -7.17
CA VAL A 389 -25.21 8.90 -7.51
C VAL A 389 -24.37 7.78 -6.87
N TYR A 390 -23.04 7.97 -6.75
CA TYR A 390 -22.15 6.97 -6.18
C TYR A 390 -22.39 6.68 -4.69
N LEU A 391 -23.13 7.56 -3.99
CA LEU A 391 -23.52 7.38 -2.58
C LEU A 391 -24.80 6.57 -2.39
N LEU A 392 -25.52 6.25 -3.47
CA LEU A 392 -26.68 5.37 -3.40
C LEU A 392 -26.22 3.97 -2.97
N ALA A 393 -26.92 3.34 -2.03
CA ALA A 393 -26.53 2.01 -1.58
C ALA A 393 -27.72 1.15 -1.20
N PHE A 394 -27.54 -0.16 -1.39
CA PHE A 394 -28.50 -1.20 -1.04
C PHE A 394 -27.80 -2.32 -0.27
N ALA A 395 -28.49 -2.82 0.76
CA ALA A 395 -28.13 -4.08 1.42
C ALA A 395 -29.38 -4.96 1.49
N TYR A 396 -29.24 -6.22 1.09
CA TYR A 396 -30.31 -7.21 1.07
C TYR A 396 -29.79 -8.54 1.62
N GLY A 397 -30.49 -9.17 2.55
CA GLY A 397 -30.08 -10.46 3.11
C GLY A 397 -30.74 -10.79 4.45
N ASP A 398 -30.23 -11.83 5.12
CA ASP A 398 -30.70 -12.32 6.43
C ASP A 398 -30.12 -11.51 7.61
N PHE A 399 -29.99 -10.19 7.45
CA PHE A 399 -29.37 -9.35 8.47
C PHE A 399 -30.24 -9.21 9.71
N VAL A 400 -29.61 -9.14 10.88
CA VAL A 400 -30.22 -8.70 12.14
C VAL A 400 -29.46 -7.48 12.65
N ASN A 401 -30.09 -6.67 13.52
CA ASN A 401 -29.47 -5.45 14.02
C ASN A 401 -29.55 -5.27 15.53
N ILE A 402 -28.62 -4.45 16.02
CA ILE A 402 -28.75 -3.72 17.28
C ILE A 402 -28.95 -2.25 16.96
N GLU A 403 -30.04 -1.67 17.47
CA GLU A 403 -30.33 -0.23 17.34
C GLU A 403 -29.89 0.52 18.60
N THR A 404 -29.23 1.65 18.38
CA THR A 404 -28.90 2.68 19.36
C THR A 404 -29.34 4.04 18.83
N ARG A 405 -29.28 5.09 19.66
CA ARG A 405 -29.73 6.43 19.25
C ARG A 405 -28.77 7.52 19.73
N THR A 406 -28.66 8.58 18.95
CA THR A 406 -27.92 9.79 19.31
C THR A 406 -28.69 10.65 20.32
N LYS A 407 -28.05 11.69 20.89
CA LYS A 407 -28.74 12.65 21.76
C LYS A 407 -29.92 13.35 21.09
N ARG A 408 -29.85 13.55 19.77
CA ARG A 408 -30.93 14.12 18.94
C ARG A 408 -31.95 13.09 18.46
N ASN A 409 -31.92 11.88 19.02
CA ASN A 409 -32.84 10.81 18.70
C ASN A 409 -32.74 10.38 17.21
N ILE A 410 -31.54 10.43 16.61
CA ILE A 410 -31.27 9.82 15.29
C ILE A 410 -30.99 8.33 15.53
N SER A 411 -31.62 7.45 14.75
CA SER A 411 -31.41 6.00 14.85
C SER A 411 -30.06 5.60 14.28
N ILE A 412 -29.29 4.80 15.02
CA ILE A 412 -28.05 4.17 14.56
C ILE A 412 -28.19 2.66 14.73
N SER A 413 -28.35 1.95 13.62
CA SER A 413 -28.48 0.49 13.63
C SER A 413 -27.26 -0.18 13.00
N ILE A 414 -26.70 -1.18 13.70
CA ILE A 414 -25.62 -2.02 13.15
C ILE A 414 -26.22 -3.36 12.72
N TYR A 415 -26.25 -3.60 11.41
CA TYR A 415 -26.73 -4.81 10.76
C TYR A 415 -25.56 -5.78 10.48
N THR A 416 -25.76 -7.06 10.77
CA THR A 416 -24.80 -8.13 10.45
C THR A 416 -25.53 -9.47 10.35
N ASN A 417 -24.82 -10.56 10.06
CA ASN A 417 -25.39 -11.90 10.07
C ASN A 417 -25.90 -12.28 11.49
N PRO A 418 -26.93 -13.14 11.60
CA PRO A 418 -27.52 -13.52 12.89
C PRO A 418 -26.52 -14.05 13.91
N GLU A 419 -25.56 -14.85 13.44
CA GLU A 419 -24.51 -15.42 14.28
C GLU A 419 -23.52 -14.39 14.83
N ASP A 420 -23.40 -13.22 14.21
CA ASP A 420 -22.36 -12.23 14.52
C ASP A 420 -22.90 -11.01 15.29
N VAL A 421 -24.21 -10.94 15.55
CA VAL A 421 -24.86 -9.77 16.17
C VAL A 421 -24.25 -9.38 17.52
N TYR A 422 -23.82 -10.37 18.31
CA TYR A 422 -23.21 -10.15 19.62
C TYR A 422 -21.83 -9.48 19.54
N LEU A 423 -21.16 -9.54 18.38
CA LEU A 423 -19.86 -8.91 18.11
C LEU A 423 -19.97 -7.40 17.81
N THR A 424 -21.19 -6.88 17.66
CA THR A 424 -21.43 -5.46 17.34
C THR A 424 -21.42 -4.55 18.57
N HIS A 425 -21.36 -5.11 19.79
CA HIS A 425 -21.60 -4.39 21.04
C HIS A 425 -20.69 -3.17 21.24
N PHE A 426 -19.39 -3.32 20.94
CA PHE A 426 -18.45 -2.21 21.08
C PHE A 426 -18.77 -1.07 20.10
N ALA A 427 -18.96 -1.41 18.82
CA ALA A 427 -19.28 -0.44 17.78
C ALA A 427 -20.60 0.28 18.06
N SER A 428 -21.63 -0.42 18.57
CA SER A 428 -22.93 0.19 18.87
C SER A 428 -22.89 1.19 20.02
N GLN A 429 -21.95 1.03 20.97
CA GLN A 429 -21.72 2.00 22.04
C GLN A 429 -20.88 3.20 21.58
N PHE A 430 -19.84 2.95 20.78
CA PHE A 430 -18.92 3.99 20.31
C PHE A 430 -19.57 4.94 19.28
N THR A 431 -20.27 4.36 18.29
CA THR A 431 -20.81 5.10 17.13
C THR A 431 -21.68 6.31 17.50
N PRO A 432 -22.72 6.22 18.36
CA PRO A 432 -23.55 7.38 18.69
C PRO A 432 -22.79 8.48 19.44
N ILE A 433 -21.81 8.12 20.28
CA ILE A 433 -20.99 9.09 21.01
C ILE A 433 -20.09 9.85 20.04
N MET A 434 -19.43 9.15 19.13
CA MET A 434 -18.57 9.79 18.12
C MET A 434 -19.39 10.62 17.14
N PHE A 435 -20.57 10.14 16.74
CA PHE A 435 -21.50 10.89 15.90
C PHE A 435 -21.89 12.23 16.53
N ASP A 436 -22.29 12.24 17.80
CA ASP A 436 -22.64 13.47 18.52
C ASP A 436 -21.46 14.44 18.62
N LYS A 437 -20.22 13.92 18.78
CA LYS A 437 -19.00 14.74 18.77
C LYS A 437 -18.75 15.38 17.40
N ILE A 438 -18.91 14.61 16.32
CA ILE A 438 -18.70 15.11 14.95
C ILE A 438 -19.74 16.18 14.61
N GLU A 439 -21.02 15.95 14.94
CA GLU A 439 -22.08 16.94 14.70
C GLU A 439 -21.83 18.23 15.47
N TYR A 440 -21.39 18.12 16.73
CA TYR A 440 -20.99 19.27 17.54
C TYR A 440 -19.80 20.01 16.93
N GLN A 441 -18.76 19.28 16.50
CA GLN A 441 -17.58 19.87 15.88
C GLN A 441 -17.96 20.68 14.65
N PHE A 442 -18.66 20.08 13.68
CA PHE A 442 -18.99 20.77 12.42
C PHE A 442 -20.14 21.76 12.52
N ASN A 443 -20.80 21.84 13.68
CA ASN A 443 -21.94 22.73 13.93
C ASN A 443 -22.98 22.67 12.79
N PHE A 444 -23.20 21.47 12.25
CA PHE A 444 -24.12 21.26 11.16
C PHE A 444 -25.01 20.05 11.50
N PRO A 445 -26.34 20.24 11.63
CA PRO A 445 -27.24 19.17 12.00
C PRO A 445 -27.32 18.11 10.89
N TYR A 446 -27.12 16.83 11.24
CA TYR A 446 -27.33 15.76 10.26
C TYR A 446 -28.79 15.74 9.80
N SER A 447 -29.00 15.59 8.48
CA SER A 447 -30.27 15.86 7.83
C SER A 447 -31.23 14.67 7.78
N MET A 448 -30.75 13.47 8.07
CA MET A 448 -31.56 12.24 8.02
C MET A 448 -31.85 11.73 9.43
N GLU A 449 -32.96 11.03 9.58
CA GLU A 449 -33.45 10.50 10.86
C GLU A 449 -32.77 9.17 11.27
N LYS A 450 -31.94 8.60 10.39
CA LYS A 450 -31.19 7.37 10.64
C LYS A 450 -29.83 7.34 9.93
N ILE A 451 -28.94 6.51 10.45
CA ILE A 451 -27.72 6.04 9.79
C ILE A 451 -27.52 4.57 10.14
N ASP A 452 -27.51 3.71 9.12
CA ASP A 452 -27.31 2.27 9.32
C ASP A 452 -25.87 1.91 8.97
N LEU A 453 -25.30 0.99 9.72
CA LEU A 453 -23.98 0.39 9.47
C LEU A 453 -24.19 -1.09 9.15
N VAL A 454 -23.63 -1.59 8.06
CA VAL A 454 -23.77 -3.00 7.66
C VAL A 454 -22.40 -3.66 7.66
N ALA A 455 -22.22 -4.71 8.46
CA ALA A 455 -21.04 -5.55 8.43
C ALA A 455 -21.32 -6.84 7.64
N THR A 456 -20.52 -7.10 6.61
CA THR A 456 -20.59 -8.37 5.86
C THR A 456 -19.19 -8.88 5.49
N PRO A 457 -18.92 -10.20 5.56
CA PRO A 457 -17.61 -10.76 5.22
C PRO A 457 -17.26 -10.62 3.73
N THR A 458 -18.25 -10.37 2.87
CA THR A 458 -18.06 -10.28 1.41
C THR A 458 -17.67 -8.89 0.92
N PHE A 459 -17.70 -7.87 1.77
CA PHE A 459 -17.38 -6.51 1.36
C PHE A 459 -15.89 -6.37 1.02
N SER A 460 -15.58 -5.77 -0.12
CA SER A 460 -14.24 -5.83 -0.72
C SER A 460 -13.23 -4.84 -0.14
N VAL A 461 -13.67 -3.86 0.65
CA VAL A 461 -12.83 -2.81 1.25
C VAL A 461 -13.16 -2.63 2.73
N GLY A 462 -12.40 -1.84 3.48
CA GLY A 462 -12.60 -1.66 4.92
C GLY A 462 -13.98 -1.11 5.29
N GLY A 463 -14.36 0.01 4.67
CA GLY A 463 -15.63 0.71 4.79
C GLY A 463 -15.93 1.54 3.53
N ILE A 464 -17.19 1.91 3.30
CA ILE A 464 -17.60 2.94 2.34
C ILE A 464 -18.73 3.76 2.93
N GLU A 465 -18.63 5.07 2.72
CA GLU A 465 -19.33 6.16 3.36
C GLU A 465 -20.75 6.41 2.86
N ASN A 466 -21.36 5.45 2.15
CA ASN A 466 -22.65 5.66 1.48
C ASN A 466 -23.66 6.33 2.43
N TRP A 467 -24.32 7.39 1.95
CA TRP A 467 -24.99 8.32 2.84
C TRP A 467 -26.17 7.66 3.55
N GLY A 468 -26.07 7.53 4.88
CA GLY A 468 -27.10 6.89 5.72
C GLY A 468 -27.12 5.35 5.69
N LEU A 469 -26.22 4.70 4.94
CA LEU A 469 -26.05 3.25 4.90
C LEU A 469 -24.56 2.88 4.70
N ILE A 470 -23.76 3.05 5.74
CA ILE A 470 -22.31 2.76 5.68
C ILE A 470 -22.13 1.23 5.64
N ILE A 471 -21.28 0.73 4.74
CA ILE A 471 -21.06 -0.72 4.59
C ILE A 471 -19.59 -1.03 4.89
N PHE A 472 -19.35 -2.04 5.71
CA PHE A 472 -18.04 -2.46 6.19
C PHE A 472 -17.77 -3.92 5.85
N ASN A 473 -16.49 -4.24 5.68
CA ASN A 473 -16.05 -5.61 5.86
C ASN A 473 -16.23 -6.00 7.34
N SER A 474 -16.76 -7.20 7.60
CA SER A 474 -17.03 -7.66 8.98
C SER A 474 -15.79 -7.58 9.89
N ASN A 475 -14.58 -7.79 9.34
CA ASN A 475 -13.32 -7.71 10.09
C ASN A 475 -12.97 -6.28 10.57
N MET A 476 -13.67 -5.25 10.11
CA MET A 476 -13.43 -3.85 10.49
C MET A 476 -14.38 -3.33 11.57
N LEU A 477 -15.56 -3.93 11.72
CA LEU A 477 -16.62 -3.41 12.61
C LEU A 477 -16.93 -4.36 13.79
N LEU A 478 -16.62 -5.64 13.66
CA LEU A 478 -17.04 -6.68 14.61
C LEU A 478 -15.86 -7.13 15.49
N ILE A 479 -16.08 -7.19 16.82
CA ILE A 479 -15.08 -7.65 17.78
C ILE A 479 -15.74 -8.50 18.88
N SER A 480 -15.10 -9.59 19.29
CA SER A 480 -15.61 -10.42 20.39
C SER A 480 -15.31 -9.80 21.75
N ASN A 481 -16.31 -9.78 22.63
CA ASN A 481 -16.10 -9.41 24.03
C ASN A 481 -15.30 -10.48 24.81
N ASP A 482 -15.19 -11.71 24.30
CA ASP A 482 -14.44 -12.77 24.99
C ASP A 482 -12.95 -12.43 25.15
N PHE A 483 -12.41 -11.60 24.26
CA PHE A 483 -11.05 -11.07 24.37
C PHE A 483 -10.83 -10.26 25.66
N SER A 484 -11.86 -9.57 26.17
CA SER A 484 -11.76 -8.76 27.40
C SER A 484 -11.51 -9.59 28.67
N LYS A 485 -11.84 -10.89 28.65
CA LYS A 485 -11.70 -11.78 29.82
C LYS A 485 -10.30 -12.41 29.93
N SER A 486 -9.49 -12.28 28.89
CA SER A 486 -8.13 -12.82 28.86
C SER A 486 -7.15 -11.70 29.18
N PRO A 487 -6.55 -11.64 30.38
CA PRO A 487 -5.58 -10.60 30.73
C PRO A 487 -4.38 -10.57 29.75
N ASN A 488 -4.03 -11.72 29.16
CA ASN A 488 -2.96 -11.80 28.16
C ASN A 488 -3.33 -11.19 26.79
N LEU A 489 -4.60 -10.88 26.53
CA LEU A 489 -5.08 -10.37 25.24
C LEU A 489 -5.51 -8.90 25.30
N THR A 490 -5.14 -8.17 26.36
CA THR A 490 -5.55 -6.77 26.53
C THR A 490 -5.05 -5.87 25.40
N VAL A 491 -3.82 -6.08 24.91
CA VAL A 491 -3.21 -5.27 23.84
C VAL A 491 -3.84 -5.60 22.47
N ASP A 492 -4.02 -6.88 22.15
CA ASP A 492 -4.71 -7.31 20.91
C ASP A 492 -6.16 -6.81 20.89
N TYR A 493 -6.86 -6.93 22.01
CA TYR A 493 -8.21 -6.40 22.16
C TYR A 493 -8.25 -4.88 22.01
N PHE A 494 -7.29 -4.17 22.61
CA PHE A 494 -7.16 -2.72 22.46
C PHE A 494 -6.94 -2.32 20.99
N HIS A 495 -6.04 -3.02 20.29
CA HIS A 495 -5.76 -2.78 18.88
C HIS A 495 -6.99 -3.00 17.99
N GLU A 496 -7.75 -4.08 18.24
CA GLU A 496 -8.98 -4.35 17.51
C GLU A 496 -10.08 -3.31 17.81
N ARG A 497 -10.15 -2.78 19.04
CA ARG A 497 -11.03 -1.65 19.37
C ARG A 497 -10.62 -0.38 18.65
N LEU A 498 -9.33 -0.03 18.67
CA LEU A 498 -8.82 1.16 17.99
C LEU A 498 -9.10 1.13 16.49
N LYS A 499 -8.98 -0.05 15.86
CA LYS A 499 -9.36 -0.26 14.45
C LYS A 499 -10.81 0.17 14.19
N ILE A 500 -11.74 -0.30 15.03
CA ILE A 500 -13.17 0.04 14.93
C ILE A 500 -13.36 1.54 15.16
N GLU A 501 -12.71 2.11 16.18
CA GLU A 501 -12.81 3.54 16.46
C GLU A 501 -12.35 4.39 15.27
N LYS A 502 -11.25 4.02 14.62
CA LYS A 502 -10.70 4.73 13.45
C LYS A 502 -11.62 4.64 12.24
N ILE A 503 -12.00 3.43 11.81
CA ILE A 503 -12.84 3.26 10.63
C ILE A 503 -14.22 3.89 10.84
N VAL A 504 -14.86 3.70 11.99
CA VAL A 504 -16.16 4.32 12.27
C VAL A 504 -16.04 5.84 12.27
N THR A 505 -14.98 6.40 12.86
CA THR A 505 -14.76 7.86 12.82
C THR A 505 -14.57 8.35 11.39
N HIS A 506 -13.78 7.67 10.56
CA HIS A 506 -13.56 7.99 9.14
C HIS A 506 -14.88 8.05 8.37
N GLU A 507 -15.69 6.99 8.46
CA GLU A 507 -16.97 6.90 7.74
C GLU A 507 -18.05 7.87 8.26
N LEU A 508 -18.01 8.21 9.55
CA LEU A 508 -18.91 9.22 10.12
C LEU A 508 -18.53 10.64 9.68
N VAL A 509 -17.23 10.96 9.58
CA VAL A 509 -16.77 12.27 9.06
C VAL A 509 -17.21 12.45 7.61
N HIS A 510 -17.20 11.37 6.83
CA HIS A 510 -17.66 11.42 5.45
C HIS A 510 -19.13 11.85 5.27
N GLN A 511 -19.97 11.71 6.31
CA GLN A 511 -21.33 12.24 6.27
C GLN A 511 -21.37 13.77 6.02
N PHE A 512 -20.26 14.45 6.28
CA PHE A 512 -20.02 15.85 5.97
C PHE A 512 -19.08 15.99 4.76
N PHE A 513 -17.87 15.43 4.85
CA PHE A 513 -16.84 15.50 3.80
C PHE A 513 -16.88 14.29 2.87
N GLY A 514 -17.56 14.39 1.74
CA GLY A 514 -17.82 13.26 0.84
C GLY A 514 -19.31 13.11 0.56
N ASN A 515 -20.18 13.42 1.52
CA ASN A 515 -21.63 13.30 1.37
C ASN A 515 -22.32 14.66 1.25
N LEU A 516 -22.36 15.43 2.34
CA LEU A 516 -22.94 16.78 2.37
C LEU A 516 -22.30 17.66 1.29
N VAL A 517 -20.97 17.68 1.26
CA VAL A 517 -20.16 18.24 0.17
C VAL A 517 -19.47 17.09 -0.55
N THR A 518 -19.73 16.90 -1.85
CA THR A 518 -19.08 15.84 -2.65
C THR A 518 -18.04 16.45 -3.59
N PRO A 519 -16.98 15.72 -3.97
CA PRO A 519 -16.04 16.23 -4.97
C PRO A 519 -16.76 16.47 -6.30
N ASN A 520 -16.41 17.53 -7.01
CA ASN A 520 -16.94 17.82 -8.34
C ASN A 520 -16.33 16.91 -9.41
N ASP A 521 -15.15 16.35 -9.16
CA ASP A 521 -14.44 15.43 -10.05
C ASP A 521 -13.56 14.51 -9.19
N TRP A 522 -13.29 13.28 -9.65
CA TRP A 522 -12.45 12.34 -8.90
C TRP A 522 -11.01 12.82 -8.72
N SER A 523 -10.54 13.77 -9.54
CA SER A 523 -9.26 14.46 -9.31
C SER A 523 -9.21 15.26 -8.00
N GLU A 524 -10.36 15.54 -7.38
CA GLU A 524 -10.51 16.30 -6.11
C GLU A 524 -10.90 15.39 -4.93
N ILE A 525 -10.80 14.06 -5.06
CA ILE A 525 -11.23 13.11 -4.02
C ILE A 525 -10.51 13.31 -2.67
N TRP A 526 -9.33 13.93 -2.67
CA TRP A 526 -8.60 14.30 -1.46
C TRP A 526 -9.38 15.26 -0.55
N LEU A 527 -10.34 16.04 -1.09
CA LEU A 527 -11.25 16.88 -0.30
C LEU A 527 -12.21 16.06 0.58
N SER A 528 -12.41 14.79 0.25
CA SER A 528 -13.15 13.84 1.06
C SER A 528 -12.17 13.02 1.91
N GLU A 529 -11.25 12.31 1.25
CA GLU A 529 -10.41 11.30 1.91
C GLU A 529 -9.32 11.90 2.79
N GLY A 530 -8.73 13.02 2.38
CA GLY A 530 -7.75 13.74 3.17
C GLY A 530 -8.35 14.33 4.44
N PHE A 531 -9.58 14.88 4.34
CA PHE A 531 -10.29 15.43 5.49
C PHE A 531 -10.78 14.34 6.45
N ALA A 532 -11.37 13.25 5.94
CA ALA A 532 -11.79 12.12 6.77
C ALA A 532 -10.59 11.55 7.55
N THR A 533 -9.47 11.33 6.87
CA THR A 533 -8.23 10.84 7.48
C THR A 533 -7.67 11.81 8.54
N TYR A 534 -7.64 13.12 8.25
CA TYR A 534 -7.21 14.14 9.21
C TYR A 534 -8.08 14.12 10.48
N TYR A 535 -9.41 14.05 10.32
CA TYR A 535 -10.33 14.11 11.44
C TYR A 535 -10.29 12.84 12.31
N VAL A 536 -9.88 11.69 11.77
CA VAL A 536 -9.59 10.49 12.60
C VAL A 536 -8.54 10.83 13.65
N TYR A 537 -7.40 11.41 13.26
CA TYR A 537 -6.37 11.82 14.21
C TYR A 537 -6.89 12.90 15.17
N PHE A 538 -7.61 13.90 14.67
CA PHE A 538 -8.16 14.98 15.49
C PHE A 538 -9.08 14.46 16.60
N PHE A 539 -10.08 13.63 16.27
CA PHE A 539 -11.06 13.16 17.24
C PHE A 539 -10.49 12.14 18.21
N LEU A 540 -9.68 11.19 17.72
CA LEU A 540 -9.15 10.13 18.57
C LEU A 540 -8.00 10.61 19.45
N LYS A 541 -7.29 11.68 19.08
CA LYS A 541 -6.24 12.29 19.93
C LYS A 541 -6.75 12.74 21.31
N GLN A 542 -8.05 13.04 21.45
CA GLN A 542 -8.65 13.38 22.74
C GLN A 542 -8.62 12.22 23.75
N LYS A 543 -8.65 10.98 23.27
CA LYS A 543 -8.67 9.77 24.09
C LYS A 543 -7.36 8.99 24.01
N HIS A 544 -6.69 9.02 22.86
CA HIS A 544 -5.49 8.26 22.52
C HIS A 544 -4.38 9.19 22.02
N PHE A 545 -3.96 10.13 22.88
CA PHE A 545 -3.08 11.24 22.49
C PHE A 545 -1.75 10.75 21.90
N TYR A 546 -1.03 9.92 22.66
CA TYR A 546 0.31 9.44 22.28
C TYR A 546 0.23 8.57 21.03
N LEU A 547 -0.76 7.68 20.98
CA LEU A 547 -0.94 6.76 19.87
C LEU A 547 -1.24 7.47 18.55
N MET A 548 -2.15 8.45 18.55
CA MET A 548 -2.51 9.21 17.34
C MET A 548 -1.39 10.16 16.90
N GLU A 549 -0.64 10.73 17.84
CA GLU A 549 0.52 11.55 17.52
C GLU A 549 1.65 10.72 16.89
N HIS A 550 1.96 9.57 17.48
CA HIS A 550 2.93 8.63 16.93
C HIS A 550 2.54 8.12 15.54
N GLU A 551 1.30 7.68 15.37
CA GLU A 551 0.82 7.15 14.09
C GLU A 551 0.89 8.21 12.99
N TYR A 552 0.49 9.45 13.26
CA TYR A 552 0.61 10.54 12.29
C TYR A 552 2.07 10.74 11.84
N MET A 553 3.02 10.77 12.79
CA MET A 553 4.44 10.93 12.46
C MET A 553 4.98 9.76 11.65
N LEU A 554 4.55 8.53 11.97
CA LEU A 554 4.95 7.34 11.20
C LEU A 554 4.46 7.44 9.76
N ARG A 555 3.18 7.83 9.55
CA ARG A 555 2.63 8.00 8.19
C ARG A 555 3.28 9.15 7.43
N LEU A 556 3.72 10.21 8.13
CA LEU A 556 4.52 11.27 7.52
C LEU A 556 5.87 10.75 7.00
N VAL A 557 6.53 9.86 7.75
CA VAL A 557 7.78 9.21 7.30
C VAL A 557 7.53 8.26 6.13
N ASP A 558 6.50 7.41 6.19
CA ASP A 558 6.08 6.53 5.08
C ASP A 558 5.84 7.36 3.80
N PHE A 559 5.15 8.49 3.94
CA PHE A 559 4.92 9.45 2.86
C PHE A 559 6.24 10.00 2.30
N PHE A 560 7.17 10.43 3.15
CA PHE A 560 8.47 10.95 2.72
C PHE A 560 9.31 9.89 1.98
N GLU A 561 9.33 8.65 2.45
CA GLU A 561 10.05 7.57 1.77
C GLU A 561 9.45 7.29 0.38
N SER A 562 8.12 7.29 0.25
CA SER A 562 7.44 7.13 -1.04
C SER A 562 7.73 8.29 -2.01
N GLN A 563 7.67 9.54 -1.54
CA GLN A 563 7.71 10.75 -2.37
C GLN A 563 9.13 11.25 -2.68
N THR A 564 10.16 10.64 -2.08
CA THR A 564 11.55 10.91 -2.44
C THR A 564 12.14 9.87 -3.39
N GLY A 565 11.45 8.73 -3.58
CA GLY A 565 11.80 7.67 -4.54
C GLY A 565 11.30 7.92 -5.97
N GLU A 566 11.06 6.84 -6.71
CA GLU A 566 10.55 6.89 -8.10
C GLU A 566 9.03 7.17 -8.14
N GLU A 567 8.29 6.89 -7.07
CA GLU A 567 6.83 7.00 -6.97
C GLU A 567 6.33 8.41 -6.60
N LYS A 568 6.90 9.45 -7.23
CA LYS A 568 6.46 10.83 -7.01
C LYS A 568 5.12 11.06 -7.70
N THR A 569 4.09 11.38 -6.93
CA THR A 569 2.76 11.74 -7.45
C THR A 569 2.39 13.13 -6.99
N SER A 570 1.36 13.73 -7.59
CA SER A 570 0.70 14.95 -7.10
C SER A 570 -0.56 14.56 -6.31
N LEU A 571 -1.08 15.46 -5.47
CA LEU A 571 -2.34 15.19 -4.76
C LEU A 571 -3.53 15.26 -5.72
N ILE A 572 -3.52 16.26 -6.60
CA ILE A 572 -4.43 16.32 -7.75
C ILE A 572 -3.88 15.42 -8.84
N LEU A 573 -4.68 14.44 -9.24
CA LEU A 573 -4.34 13.54 -10.33
C LEU A 573 -5.40 13.64 -11.42
N HIS A 574 -4.96 13.79 -12.68
CA HIS A 574 -5.85 13.81 -13.83
C HIS A 574 -5.75 12.50 -14.61
N PHE A 575 -6.89 11.88 -14.91
CA PHE A 575 -6.94 10.54 -15.49
C PHE A 575 -7.48 10.57 -16.90
N THR A 576 -6.91 9.75 -17.78
CA THR A 576 -7.44 9.55 -19.13
C THR A 576 -8.24 8.26 -19.27
N LYS A 577 -8.33 7.40 -18.24
CA LYS A 577 -9.07 6.12 -18.32
C LYS A 577 -9.68 5.74 -16.96
N GLU A 578 -10.88 5.17 -16.99
CA GLU A 578 -11.58 4.64 -15.79
C GLU A 578 -10.74 3.60 -15.04
N SER A 579 -10.01 2.74 -15.76
CA SER A 579 -9.20 1.68 -15.15
C SER A 579 -8.06 2.19 -14.27
N VAL A 580 -7.63 3.45 -14.46
CA VAL A 580 -6.56 4.09 -13.65
C VAL A 580 -7.16 4.83 -12.45
N CYS A 581 -8.48 5.07 -12.45
CA CYS A 581 -9.15 5.79 -11.36
C CYS A 581 -9.21 4.97 -10.07
N SER A 582 -9.29 3.63 -10.16
CA SER A 582 -9.21 2.78 -8.96
C SER A 582 -7.85 2.89 -8.26
N ASP A 583 -6.79 3.19 -9.01
CA ASP A 583 -5.44 3.40 -8.47
C ASP A 583 -5.30 4.75 -7.73
N ILE A 584 -6.32 5.64 -7.80
CA ILE A 584 -6.36 6.89 -7.03
C ILE A 584 -6.42 6.62 -5.54
N PHE A 585 -7.15 5.58 -5.15
CA PHE A 585 -7.36 5.23 -3.76
C PHE A 585 -6.12 4.58 -3.13
N ASP A 586 -4.92 4.88 -3.66
CA ASP A 586 -3.67 4.59 -2.98
C ASP A 586 -3.62 5.32 -1.63
N SER A 587 -3.47 4.53 -0.57
CA SER A 587 -3.40 4.99 0.82
C SER A 587 -2.40 6.14 1.03
N ILE A 588 -1.24 6.12 0.38
CA ILE A 588 -0.19 7.12 0.60
C ILE A 588 -0.48 8.39 -0.20
N GLY A 589 -0.82 8.25 -1.48
CA GLY A 589 -0.98 9.35 -2.42
C GLY A 589 -2.17 10.27 -2.13
N VAL A 590 -3.31 9.74 -1.65
CA VAL A 590 -4.54 10.52 -1.46
C VAL A 590 -4.89 10.69 0.02
N TYR A 591 -4.98 9.60 0.78
CA TYR A 591 -5.42 9.66 2.18
C TYR A 591 -4.37 10.34 3.06
N ILE A 592 -3.15 9.77 3.11
CA ILE A 592 -2.07 10.29 3.95
C ILE A 592 -1.65 11.68 3.48
N ARG A 593 -1.33 11.85 2.19
CA ARG A 593 -0.96 13.17 1.67
C ARG A 593 -2.07 14.20 1.85
N GLY A 594 -3.32 13.83 1.58
CA GLY A 594 -4.47 14.72 1.80
C GLY A 594 -4.55 15.17 3.25
N SER A 595 -4.41 14.24 4.20
CA SER A 595 -4.42 14.57 5.64
C SER A 595 -3.26 15.47 6.07
N ILE A 596 -2.08 15.29 5.46
CA ILE A 596 -0.90 16.14 5.70
C ILE A 596 -1.14 17.56 5.19
N VAL A 597 -1.75 17.73 4.01
CA VAL A 597 -2.10 19.06 3.49
C VAL A 597 -3.16 19.72 4.38
N VAL A 598 -4.16 18.98 4.87
CA VAL A 598 -5.15 19.50 5.82
C VAL A 598 -4.49 19.94 7.13
N LYS A 599 -3.57 19.13 7.68
CA LYS A 599 -2.80 19.49 8.87
C LYS A 599 -1.91 20.72 8.64
N MET A 600 -1.32 20.85 7.45
CA MET A 600 -0.56 22.04 7.06
C MET A 600 -1.46 23.30 7.04
N ILE A 601 -2.68 23.20 6.52
CA ILE A 601 -3.64 24.31 6.52
C ILE A 601 -3.95 24.73 7.96
N GLU A 602 -4.27 23.78 8.84
CA GLU A 602 -4.53 24.04 10.26
C GLU A 602 -3.31 24.69 10.95
N ASN A 603 -2.09 24.16 10.73
CA ASN A 603 -0.87 24.72 11.31
C ASN A 603 -0.57 26.16 10.83
N LEU A 604 -0.98 26.51 9.60
CA LEU A 604 -0.80 27.85 9.05
C LEU A 604 -1.77 28.88 9.65
N ILE A 605 -3.06 28.53 9.76
CA ILE A 605 -4.11 29.49 10.14
C ILE A 605 -4.49 29.42 11.63
N GLY A 606 -4.07 28.37 12.34
CA GLY A 606 -4.42 28.09 13.72
C GLY A 606 -5.76 27.34 13.85
N GLU A 607 -5.90 26.58 14.94
CA GLU A 607 -7.02 25.67 15.20
C GLU A 607 -8.39 26.37 15.16
N ASP A 608 -8.54 27.51 15.85
CA ASP A 608 -9.81 28.25 15.88
C ASP A 608 -10.22 28.79 14.50
N SER A 609 -9.26 29.34 13.75
CA SER A 609 -9.52 29.84 12.39
C SER A 609 -9.83 28.70 11.43
N PHE A 610 -9.12 27.57 11.57
CA PHE A 610 -9.37 26.37 10.79
C PHE A 610 -10.77 25.84 11.05
N GLN A 611 -11.16 25.72 12.32
CA GLN A 611 -12.47 25.22 12.70
C GLN A 611 -13.61 26.09 12.14
N ASN A 612 -13.50 27.41 12.31
CA ASN A 612 -14.49 28.34 11.74
C ASN A 612 -14.54 28.27 10.20
N SER A 613 -13.39 28.09 9.56
CA SER A 613 -13.31 27.92 8.10
C SER A 613 -14.03 26.64 7.65
N MET A 614 -13.89 25.53 8.39
CA MET A 614 -14.53 24.26 8.05
C MET A 614 -16.05 24.32 8.24
N ILE A 615 -16.53 24.97 9.30
CA ILE A 615 -17.96 25.23 9.51
C ILE A 615 -18.52 26.04 8.33
N ASN A 616 -17.85 27.13 7.95
CA ASN A 616 -18.26 27.97 6.82
C ASN A 616 -18.21 27.23 5.48
N TYR A 617 -17.18 26.39 5.27
CA TYR A 617 -17.04 25.57 4.07
C TYR A 617 -18.23 24.62 3.92
N LEU A 618 -18.57 23.89 4.98
CA LEU A 618 -19.69 22.95 4.97
C LEU A 618 -21.03 23.66 4.83
N SER A 619 -21.27 24.76 5.57
CA SER A 619 -22.54 25.48 5.54
C SER A 619 -22.80 26.15 4.18
N ASN A 620 -21.80 26.77 3.57
CA ASN A 620 -21.93 27.48 2.30
C ASN A 620 -22.05 26.54 1.10
N ASN A 621 -21.52 25.32 1.24
CA ASN A 621 -21.49 24.33 0.16
C ASN A 621 -22.41 23.12 0.40
N ALA A 622 -23.22 23.14 1.46
CA ALA A 622 -24.15 22.07 1.79
C ALA A 622 -24.99 21.62 0.58
N TYR A 623 -25.00 20.31 0.33
CA TYR A 623 -25.67 19.64 -0.79
C TYR A 623 -25.17 20.02 -2.19
N LYS A 624 -23.97 20.62 -2.30
CA LYS A 624 -23.32 20.92 -3.58
C LYS A 624 -22.17 19.96 -3.85
N SER A 625 -21.75 19.91 -5.10
CA SER A 625 -20.44 19.37 -5.47
C SER A 625 -19.44 20.52 -5.48
N VAL A 626 -18.24 20.27 -4.96
CA VAL A 626 -17.22 21.28 -4.67
C VAL A 626 -15.91 20.94 -5.35
N ASP A 627 -15.15 21.98 -5.68
CA ASP A 627 -13.73 21.85 -5.99
C ASP A 627 -12.89 22.59 -4.93
N ARG A 628 -11.56 22.51 -5.06
CA ARG A 628 -10.66 23.17 -4.12
C ARG A 628 -10.85 24.69 -4.04
N LYS A 629 -11.39 25.35 -5.06
CA LYS A 629 -11.69 26.80 -5.00
C LYS A 629 -12.80 27.10 -4.01
N ASP A 630 -13.74 26.20 -3.82
CA ASP A 630 -14.80 26.35 -2.81
C ASP A 630 -14.26 26.19 -1.39
N LEU A 631 -13.27 25.31 -1.19
CA LEU A 631 -12.51 25.24 0.05
C LEU A 631 -11.74 26.56 0.28
N TYR A 632 -11.05 27.05 -0.74
CA TYR A 632 -10.27 28.28 -0.65
C TYR A 632 -11.10 29.51 -0.31
N LYS A 633 -12.35 29.62 -0.81
CA LYS A 633 -13.28 30.69 -0.43
C LYS A 633 -13.65 30.68 1.05
N ALA A 634 -13.56 29.53 1.72
CA ALA A 634 -13.86 29.41 3.15
C ALA A 634 -12.64 29.68 4.04
N LEU A 635 -11.43 29.63 3.46
CA LEU A 635 -10.18 29.96 4.13
C LEU A 635 -9.90 31.48 4.05
N PRO A 636 -9.02 32.02 4.91
CA PRO A 636 -8.57 33.40 4.76
C PRO A 636 -7.91 33.64 3.39
N GLU A 637 -8.31 34.70 2.68
CA GLU A 637 -7.76 35.03 1.35
C GLU A 637 -6.23 35.22 1.38
N TYR A 638 -5.74 35.76 2.49
CA TYR A 638 -4.32 35.98 2.71
C TYR A 638 -3.86 35.36 4.02
N ILE A 639 -2.63 34.86 4.00
CA ILE A 639 -1.98 34.26 5.15
C ILE A 639 -0.69 35.02 5.48
N TYR A 640 -0.45 35.20 6.78
CA TYR A 640 0.76 35.82 7.30
C TYR A 640 1.73 34.76 7.79
N TRP A 641 3.00 34.92 7.45
CA TRP A 641 4.07 34.14 8.05
C TRP A 641 5.25 35.07 8.35
N GLY A 642 5.58 35.20 9.63
CA GLY A 642 6.42 36.28 10.09
C GLY A 642 5.80 37.66 9.78
N LYS A 643 6.54 38.52 9.07
CA LYS A 643 6.07 39.86 8.67
C LYS A 643 5.48 39.90 7.27
N GLU A 644 5.47 38.79 6.56
CA GLU A 644 5.10 38.72 5.15
C GLU A 644 3.69 38.19 4.96
N LYS A 645 3.02 38.69 3.93
CA LYS A 645 1.65 38.34 3.55
C LYS A 645 1.66 37.69 2.17
N LYS A 646 0.98 36.56 2.01
CA LYS A 646 0.81 35.86 0.72
C LYS A 646 -0.65 35.55 0.45
N ASN A 647 -1.03 35.45 -0.82
CA ASN A 647 -2.32 34.90 -1.20
C ASN A 647 -2.33 33.42 -0.83
N PHE A 648 -3.32 32.98 -0.04
CA PHE A 648 -3.28 31.63 0.51
C PHE A 648 -3.54 30.56 -0.56
N ASN A 649 -4.36 30.88 -1.56
CA ASN A 649 -4.66 29.96 -2.67
C ASN A 649 -3.39 29.65 -3.47
N GLU A 650 -2.58 30.66 -3.75
CA GLU A 650 -1.29 30.47 -4.43
C GLU A 650 -0.36 29.55 -3.64
N VAL A 651 -0.35 29.67 -2.30
CA VAL A 651 0.40 28.74 -1.44
C VAL A 651 -0.11 27.32 -1.66
N LEU A 652 -1.41 27.08 -1.45
CA LEU A 652 -2.01 25.75 -1.48
C LEU A 652 -1.90 25.08 -2.85
N GLU A 653 -2.03 25.83 -3.95
CA GLU A 653 -1.89 25.28 -5.31
C GLU A 653 -0.51 24.63 -5.52
N THR A 654 0.57 25.17 -4.94
CA THR A 654 1.90 24.53 -5.04
C THR A 654 1.98 23.19 -4.30
N TRP A 655 1.26 23.04 -3.19
CA TRP A 655 1.30 21.81 -2.38
C TRP A 655 0.42 20.69 -2.94
N VAL A 656 -0.68 21.04 -3.62
CA VAL A 656 -1.60 20.05 -4.19
C VAL A 656 -1.21 19.60 -5.60
N ASN A 657 -0.60 20.48 -6.42
CA ASN A 657 -0.25 20.15 -7.81
C ASN A 657 1.18 19.65 -8.01
N ASN A 658 2.16 20.10 -7.21
CA ASN A 658 3.55 19.69 -7.43
C ASN A 658 3.73 18.22 -7.02
N PRO A 659 4.42 17.40 -7.83
CA PRO A 659 4.71 16.03 -7.44
C PRO A 659 5.83 15.95 -6.39
N GLY A 660 5.83 14.88 -5.58
CA GLY A 660 6.85 14.67 -4.55
C GLY A 660 6.72 15.63 -3.36
N ILE A 661 7.84 15.91 -2.70
CA ILE A 661 7.93 16.82 -1.55
C ILE A 661 9.07 17.84 -1.70
N PRO A 662 8.98 19.01 -1.04
CA PRO A 662 10.07 19.97 -1.04
C PRO A 662 11.24 19.50 -0.18
N GLU A 663 12.43 19.87 -0.62
CA GLU A 663 13.69 19.78 0.11
C GLU A 663 14.28 21.18 0.20
N VAL A 664 14.63 21.58 1.42
CA VAL A 664 15.27 22.86 1.72
C VAL A 664 16.72 22.61 2.14
N ILE A 665 17.66 23.22 1.44
CA ILE A 665 19.10 23.13 1.71
C ILE A 665 19.55 24.44 2.33
N ILE A 666 20.10 24.37 3.53
CA ILE A 666 20.64 25.52 4.25
C ILE A 666 22.15 25.42 4.22
N THR A 667 22.81 26.48 3.73
CA THR A 667 24.28 26.57 3.69
C THR A 667 24.71 27.89 4.30
N ARG A 668 25.60 27.83 5.28
CA ARG A 668 26.15 29.01 5.95
C ARG A 668 27.55 29.32 5.45
N ASN A 669 27.84 30.60 5.25
CA ASN A 669 29.20 31.10 5.14
C ASN A 669 29.59 31.74 6.47
N TYR A 670 30.37 31.00 7.24
CA TYR A 670 30.80 31.37 8.58
C TYR A 670 31.78 32.56 8.63
N ASN A 671 32.45 32.88 7.51
CA ASN A 671 33.40 34.00 7.47
C ASN A 671 32.69 35.35 7.37
N ILE A 672 31.60 35.42 6.60
CA ILE A 672 30.84 36.66 6.36
C ILE A 672 29.47 36.65 7.05
N ASN A 673 29.19 35.62 7.86
CA ASN A 673 27.92 35.37 8.55
C ASN A 673 26.68 35.48 7.64
N SER A 674 26.74 34.86 6.46
CA SER A 674 25.62 34.81 5.52
C SER A 674 25.01 33.41 5.44
N ILE A 675 23.70 33.34 5.23
CA ILE A 675 22.91 32.12 5.11
C ILE A 675 22.33 32.09 3.69
N ARG A 676 22.66 31.03 2.94
CA ARG A 676 22.04 30.68 1.66
C ARG A 676 21.02 29.58 1.90
N ILE A 677 19.81 29.75 1.37
CA ILE A 677 18.77 28.72 1.41
C ILE A 677 18.34 28.43 -0.02
N ILE A 678 18.31 27.15 -0.38
CA ILE A 678 17.86 26.65 -1.68
C ILE A 678 16.66 25.74 -1.45
N GLN A 679 15.59 25.88 -2.21
CA GLN A 679 14.53 24.87 -2.28
C GLN A 679 14.54 24.15 -3.62
N ARG A 680 14.19 22.86 -3.60
CA ARG A 680 13.98 22.05 -4.79
C ARG A 680 13.10 20.85 -4.46
N MET A 681 12.71 20.10 -5.48
CA MET A 681 12.06 18.80 -5.27
C MET A 681 13.06 17.79 -4.70
N SER A 682 12.67 17.10 -3.63
CA SER A 682 13.52 16.10 -2.98
C SER A 682 13.73 14.86 -3.86
N ASP A 683 14.97 14.38 -3.90
CA ASP A 683 15.36 13.17 -4.59
C ASP A 683 16.51 12.49 -3.83
N GLN A 684 16.19 11.38 -3.16
CA GLN A 684 17.15 10.66 -2.33
C GLN A 684 18.33 10.09 -3.13
N ASN A 685 18.18 9.86 -4.44
CA ASN A 685 19.25 9.30 -5.26
C ASN A 685 20.40 10.31 -5.47
N LYS A 686 20.14 11.62 -5.38
CA LYS A 686 21.17 12.67 -5.48
C LYS A 686 22.21 12.62 -4.37
N TYR A 687 21.86 12.00 -3.25
CA TYR A 687 22.71 11.93 -2.06
C TYR A 687 23.44 10.59 -1.93
N LYS A 688 23.22 9.66 -2.88
CA LYS A 688 23.97 8.41 -2.97
C LYS A 688 25.26 8.68 -3.73
N ILE A 689 26.35 8.94 -3.02
CA ILE A 689 27.62 9.36 -3.63
C ILE A 689 28.15 8.35 -4.67
N PHE A 690 27.89 7.06 -4.47
CA PHE A 690 28.25 5.97 -5.39
C PHE A 690 27.44 5.95 -6.70
N LEU A 691 26.44 6.82 -6.87
CA LEU A 691 25.72 7.03 -8.13
C LEU A 691 26.27 8.20 -8.95
N ASN A 692 27.08 9.07 -8.36
CA ASN A 692 27.70 10.17 -9.09
C ASN A 692 28.76 9.56 -10.01
N ASP A 693 28.49 9.55 -11.32
CA ASP A 693 29.45 9.04 -12.30
C ASP A 693 30.74 9.86 -12.20
N ILE A 694 31.78 9.30 -11.57
CA ILE A 694 33.15 9.58 -11.99
C ILE A 694 33.27 8.89 -13.34
N ILE A 695 32.82 9.55 -14.41
CA ILE A 695 33.26 9.19 -15.75
C ILE A 695 34.77 9.32 -15.67
N PRO A 696 35.56 8.23 -15.73
CA PRO A 696 36.99 8.39 -15.87
C PRO A 696 37.14 9.08 -17.22
N GLU A 697 37.51 10.36 -17.22
CA GLU A 697 37.93 11.05 -18.42
C GLU A 697 38.93 10.12 -19.09
N LYS A 698 38.48 9.45 -20.15
CA LYS A 698 39.35 8.61 -20.96
C LYS A 698 40.42 9.55 -21.45
N ASN A 699 41.58 9.39 -20.85
CA ASN A 699 42.87 9.99 -21.16
C ASN A 699 43.10 10.04 -22.68
N ASN A 700 42.49 11.02 -23.35
CA ASN A 700 42.98 11.52 -24.62
C ASN A 700 44.17 12.40 -24.29
N ILE A 701 45.28 11.72 -23.99
CA ILE A 701 46.63 12.26 -23.94
C ILE A 701 46.95 12.73 -25.36
N GLN A 702 46.44 13.89 -25.74
CA GLN A 702 47.05 14.70 -26.78
C GLN A 702 47.84 15.81 -26.09
N LYS A 703 49.13 15.51 -26.00
CA LYS A 703 50.23 16.37 -25.57
C LYS A 703 50.08 17.78 -26.17
N HIS A 704 49.53 18.72 -25.40
CA HIS A 704 49.84 20.13 -25.59
C HIS A 704 50.48 20.68 -24.32
N ASN A 705 51.82 20.65 -24.35
CA ASN A 705 52.71 21.32 -23.41
C ASN A 705 52.34 22.81 -23.27
N LYS A 706 51.69 23.20 -22.17
CA LYS A 706 51.81 24.56 -21.62
C LYS A 706 51.94 24.49 -20.11
N LYS A 707 53.15 24.79 -19.63
CA LYS A 707 53.52 25.02 -18.23
C LYS A 707 52.47 25.91 -17.55
N ARG A 708 51.74 25.36 -16.58
CA ARG A 708 51.11 26.16 -15.51
C ARG A 708 51.50 25.56 -14.17
N SER A 709 52.12 26.42 -13.37
CA SER A 709 52.71 26.17 -12.07
C SER A 709 51.75 25.52 -11.08
N ASN A 710 52.18 24.41 -10.48
CA ASN A 710 51.61 23.80 -9.29
C ASN A 710 51.50 24.84 -8.16
N LYS A 711 50.27 25.29 -7.86
CA LYS A 711 49.90 25.78 -6.53
C LYS A 711 49.08 24.67 -5.87
N GLN A 712 49.79 23.72 -5.25
CA GLN A 712 49.19 22.83 -4.27
C GLN A 712 48.75 23.68 -3.08
N ILE A 713 47.43 23.73 -2.86
CA ILE A 713 46.81 24.36 -1.70
C ILE A 713 47.10 23.43 -0.51
N ASN A 714 48.04 23.84 0.33
CA ASN A 714 48.49 23.11 1.51
C ASN A 714 47.52 23.43 2.67
N ALA A 715 46.76 22.45 3.13
CA ALA A 715 45.61 22.62 4.03
C ALA A 715 45.94 22.69 5.54
N ASN A 716 47.11 23.18 5.93
CA ASN A 716 47.57 23.18 7.33
C ASN A 716 47.81 24.57 7.95
N VAL A 717 47.05 25.62 7.58
CA VAL A 717 47.30 26.99 8.10
C VAL A 717 46.18 27.56 8.99
N TYR A 718 45.18 26.79 9.43
CA TYR A 718 44.06 27.35 10.23
C TYR A 718 43.89 26.73 11.63
N LEU A 719 44.98 26.49 12.35
CA LEU A 719 44.94 26.25 13.79
C LEU A 719 46.02 27.08 14.48
N THR A 720 45.69 28.34 14.80
CA THR A 720 46.20 29.15 15.93
C THR A 720 45.85 30.61 15.67
N ASN A 721 44.97 31.18 16.50
CA ASN A 721 44.87 32.60 16.88
C ASN A 721 43.40 32.91 17.26
N MET A 722 42.99 32.49 18.47
CA MET A 722 41.81 33.05 19.13
C MET A 722 42.25 34.29 19.95
N PRO A 723 41.72 35.49 19.67
CA PRO A 723 41.93 36.65 20.52
C PRO A 723 40.78 36.80 21.53
N HIS A 724 41.16 36.90 22.81
CA HIS A 724 40.26 37.28 23.90
C HIS A 724 39.74 38.70 23.71
N ASN A 725 38.42 38.89 23.68
CA ASN A 725 37.83 40.21 23.86
C ASN A 725 36.63 40.16 24.81
N LYS A 726 36.75 40.96 25.89
CA LYS A 726 35.75 41.26 26.92
C LYS A 726 34.62 42.08 26.31
N TYR A 727 33.36 41.69 26.55
CA TYR A 727 32.18 42.48 26.22
C TYR A 727 31.51 43.02 27.49
N ASN A 728 31.29 44.33 27.50
CA ASN A 728 30.54 45.07 28.52
C ASN A 728 29.11 45.33 28.04
N ASP A 729 28.20 45.24 29.00
CA ASP A 729 26.78 45.61 28.96
C ASP A 729 26.49 47.03 28.46
N LYS A 730 25.37 47.17 27.72
CA LYS A 730 24.32 48.18 27.97
C LYS A 730 23.09 48.02 27.06
N ASN A 731 21.95 47.84 27.74
CA ASN A 731 20.55 47.88 27.32
C ASN A 731 20.20 48.70 26.06
N ILE A 732 19.71 48.03 25.01
CA ILE A 732 18.98 48.65 23.89
C ILE A 732 17.66 47.91 23.68
N LYS A 733 16.54 48.65 23.68
CA LYS A 733 15.18 48.17 23.42
C LYS A 733 15.09 47.61 21.99
N TYR A 734 14.85 46.31 21.88
CA TYR A 734 14.75 45.57 20.63
C TYR A 734 13.51 45.96 19.82
N THR A 735 13.72 46.45 18.59
CA THR A 735 12.77 46.34 17.49
C THR A 735 13.39 45.41 16.44
N PRO A 736 12.70 44.33 16.01
CA PRO A 736 13.35 43.28 15.25
C PRO A 736 13.71 43.77 13.83
N PRO A 737 14.95 43.59 13.36
CA PRO A 737 15.45 44.16 12.12
C PRO A 737 14.75 43.59 10.87
N LYS A 738 14.79 44.35 9.76
CA LYS A 738 14.39 43.87 8.43
C LYS A 738 15.50 42.96 7.88
N ILE A 739 15.19 41.70 7.57
CA ILE A 739 16.07 40.80 6.83
C ILE A 739 16.18 41.35 5.41
N LYS A 740 17.40 41.68 4.95
CA LYS A 740 17.66 42.03 3.55
C LYS A 740 17.91 40.73 2.79
N VAL A 741 16.88 40.25 2.08
CA VAL A 741 16.97 39.08 1.19
C VAL A 741 17.49 39.54 -0.16
N GLN A 742 18.64 39.02 -0.60
CA GLN A 742 19.15 39.18 -1.96
C GLN A 742 18.85 37.92 -2.77
N THR A 743 18.22 38.10 -3.92
CA THR A 743 17.94 37.04 -4.89
C THR A 743 19.15 36.87 -5.81
N VAL A 744 19.76 35.70 -5.81
CA VAL A 744 20.88 35.37 -6.70
C VAL A 744 20.31 34.58 -7.88
N ASP A 745 20.54 35.06 -9.10
CA ASP A 745 20.19 34.36 -10.33
C ASP A 745 21.29 33.33 -10.64
N ASP A 746 21.04 32.05 -10.31
CA ASP A 746 22.03 30.96 -10.36
C ASP A 746 22.39 30.50 -11.80
N SER A 747 22.05 31.27 -12.83
CA SER A 747 22.35 30.94 -14.24
C SER A 747 23.85 30.92 -14.60
N ASN A 748 24.76 31.35 -13.70
CA ASN A 748 26.20 31.42 -13.97
C ASN A 748 27.08 30.42 -13.21
N ASP A 749 26.54 29.49 -12.41
CA ASP A 749 27.36 28.43 -11.80
C ASP A 749 27.59 27.28 -12.81
N LYS A 750 28.45 27.54 -13.80
CA LYS A 750 28.86 26.57 -14.83
C LYS A 750 29.80 25.50 -14.25
N ARG A 751 29.25 24.59 -13.46
CA ARG A 751 29.73 23.21 -13.35
C ARG A 751 28.54 22.26 -13.55
N SER A 752 28.65 21.46 -14.60
CA SER A 752 27.84 20.28 -14.95
C SER A 752 26.33 20.48 -15.16
N PHE A 753 25.95 20.96 -16.34
CA PHE A 753 24.75 20.47 -17.05
C PHE A 753 25.10 20.42 -18.54
N GLU A 754 25.66 19.31 -19.00
CA GLU A 754 25.81 19.05 -20.43
C GLU A 754 24.49 18.47 -20.99
N HIS A 755 24.12 18.97 -22.17
CA HIS A 755 23.02 18.56 -23.05
C HIS A 755 21.58 18.95 -22.68
N VAL A 756 21.18 20.18 -23.01
CA VAL A 756 19.87 20.43 -23.65
C VAL A 756 20.07 21.43 -24.80
N VAL A 757 19.68 21.00 -26.01
CA VAL A 757 19.81 21.73 -27.28
C VAL A 757 18.81 22.89 -27.34
N ASN A 758 19.28 24.03 -27.86
CA ASN A 758 18.52 25.24 -28.19
C ASN A 758 17.28 24.94 -29.06
N ILE A 759 16.09 25.31 -28.58
CA ILE A 759 14.97 25.70 -29.45
C ILE A 759 14.43 27.05 -28.96
N ASN A 760 14.46 28.02 -29.88
CA ASN A 760 14.01 29.38 -29.69
C ASN A 760 12.49 29.48 -29.46
N SER A 761 12.12 30.47 -28.65
CA SER A 761 10.81 31.14 -28.54
C SER A 761 9.60 30.28 -28.15
N ASN A 762 9.40 30.09 -26.84
CA ASN A 762 8.11 30.24 -26.19
C ASN A 762 8.35 30.65 -24.72
N LYS A 763 8.17 31.93 -24.42
CA LYS A 763 8.01 32.41 -23.04
C LYS A 763 6.67 31.85 -22.55
N ASP A 764 6.69 30.91 -21.61
CA ASP A 764 5.66 30.67 -20.56
C ASP A 764 5.74 29.25 -19.96
N TYR A 765 6.96 28.77 -19.66
CA TYR A 765 7.14 27.77 -18.59
C TYR A 765 7.93 28.45 -17.47
N LEU A 766 7.23 29.22 -16.61
CA LEU A 766 7.73 29.50 -15.28
C LEU A 766 8.05 28.16 -14.61
N ASN A 767 9.19 28.08 -13.92
CA ASN A 767 9.72 26.91 -13.20
C ASN A 767 8.63 26.20 -12.35
N ASN A 768 7.88 25.26 -12.94
CA ASN A 768 6.59 24.76 -12.43
C ASN A 768 6.65 23.87 -11.17
N ASN A 769 7.81 23.77 -10.50
CA ASN A 769 8.02 22.84 -9.38
C ASN A 769 8.49 23.52 -8.08
N LEU A 770 8.39 24.84 -7.96
CA LEU A 770 8.71 25.53 -6.70
C LEU A 770 7.51 25.54 -5.77
N TRP A 771 7.77 25.36 -4.47
CA TRP A 771 6.76 25.48 -3.43
C TRP A 771 6.80 26.88 -2.81
N ILE A 772 5.66 27.34 -2.33
CA ILE A 772 5.63 28.49 -1.41
C ILE A 772 5.69 27.93 0.01
N ILE A 773 6.89 27.93 0.59
CA ILE A 773 7.17 27.24 1.85
C ILE A 773 7.09 28.24 3.01
N PRO A 774 6.25 27.98 4.05
CA PRO A 774 6.27 28.73 5.30
C PRO A 774 7.50 28.36 6.12
N PHE A 775 8.65 28.93 5.75
CA PHE A 775 9.92 28.55 6.34
C PHE A 775 10.10 29.20 7.71
N ASN A 776 10.56 28.42 8.68
CA ASN A 776 11.01 28.92 9.97
C ASN A 776 12.36 28.31 10.35
N TYR A 777 13.12 29.02 11.17
CA TYR A 777 14.34 28.49 11.77
C TYR A 777 14.57 29.04 13.17
N GLN A 778 15.18 28.20 14.00
CA GLN A 778 15.52 28.40 15.39
C GLN A 778 17.04 28.49 15.56
N PHE A 779 17.50 29.38 16.44
CA PHE A 779 18.89 29.46 16.91
C PHE A 779 18.96 30.09 18.30
N SER A 780 20.06 29.86 19.01
CA SER A 780 20.33 30.51 20.31
C SER A 780 21.00 31.87 20.14
N LEU A 781 20.65 32.84 20.99
CA LEU A 781 21.32 34.15 21.09
C LEU A 781 22.71 34.10 21.74
N ASP A 782 22.96 33.09 22.56
CA ASP A 782 24.23 32.91 23.28
C ASP A 782 24.71 31.46 23.19
N ASN A 783 26.01 31.26 23.36
CA ASN A 783 26.59 29.91 23.42
C ASN A 783 26.13 29.13 24.65
N ASN A 784 25.60 29.82 25.68
CA ASN A 784 25.04 29.20 26.88
C ASN A 784 23.55 28.83 26.72
N GLN A 785 22.96 29.07 25.55
CA GLN A 785 21.65 28.55 25.15
C GLN A 785 20.44 28.99 26.00
N HIS A 786 20.52 30.12 26.70
CA HIS A 786 19.44 30.59 27.59
C HIS A 786 18.26 31.21 26.84
N LYS A 787 18.48 31.72 25.62
CA LYS A 787 17.44 32.43 24.85
C LYS A 787 17.42 31.99 23.40
N VAL A 788 16.37 31.25 23.07
CA VAL A 788 16.10 30.75 21.73
C VAL A 788 15.27 31.79 20.95
N LEU A 789 15.65 32.08 19.71
CA LEU A 789 14.89 32.90 18.78
C LEU A 789 14.41 32.07 17.59
N ILE A 790 13.20 32.36 17.14
CA ILE A 790 12.62 31.79 15.91
C ILE A 790 12.39 32.91 14.89
N ARG A 791 12.72 32.64 13.64
CA ARG A 791 12.51 33.52 12.49
C ARG A 791 11.57 32.86 11.50
N ASN A 792 10.65 33.63 10.95
CA ASN A 792 9.59 33.16 10.04
C ASN A 792 9.56 34.05 8.79
N PHE A 793 9.54 33.45 7.60
CA PHE A 793 9.36 34.16 6.32
C PHE A 793 8.90 33.18 5.21
N TRP A 794 8.35 33.69 4.10
CA TRP A 794 7.94 32.83 2.98
C TRP A 794 9.13 32.56 2.04
N LEU A 795 9.49 31.29 1.86
CA LEU A 795 10.47 30.88 0.86
C LEU A 795 9.75 30.62 -0.46
N THR A 796 9.81 31.59 -1.38
CA THR A 796 9.19 31.52 -2.72
C THR A 796 10.17 31.37 -3.87
N ASN A 797 11.43 31.76 -3.64
CA ASN A 797 12.47 31.73 -4.65
C ASN A 797 13.22 30.40 -4.56
N GLU A 798 13.80 29.97 -5.66
CA GLU A 798 14.66 28.79 -5.69
C GLU A 798 15.85 28.96 -4.74
N THR A 799 16.54 30.10 -4.84
CA THR A 799 17.68 30.44 -3.96
C THR A 799 17.45 31.81 -3.31
N ILE A 800 17.72 31.90 -2.00
CA ILE A 800 17.82 33.17 -1.27
C ILE A 800 19.14 33.26 -0.52
N LEU A 801 19.69 34.47 -0.42
CA LEU A 801 20.88 34.77 0.37
C LEU A 801 20.59 35.95 1.29
N PHE A 802 20.87 35.80 2.59
CA PHE A 802 20.69 36.88 3.57
C PHE A 802 21.69 36.76 4.73
N THR A 803 21.75 37.78 5.58
CA THR A 803 22.52 37.78 6.82
C THR A 803 21.56 37.97 8.00
N ASP A 804 21.64 37.15 9.04
CA ASP A 804 21.04 37.44 10.35
C ASP A 804 22.17 37.89 11.29
N LYS A 805 22.02 39.05 11.94
CA LYS A 805 23.07 39.61 12.81
C LYS A 805 23.06 38.99 14.21
N ASP A 806 21.92 38.42 14.61
CA ASP A 806 21.73 37.87 15.95
C ASP A 806 22.27 36.43 16.05
N ILE A 807 22.43 35.73 14.92
CA ILE A 807 22.99 34.37 14.90
C ILE A 807 24.51 34.40 14.97
N LEU A 808 25.06 33.71 15.96
CA LEU A 808 26.50 33.51 16.09
C LEU A 808 26.97 32.39 15.15
N THR A 809 28.21 32.48 14.68
CA THR A 809 28.81 31.43 13.84
C THR A 809 29.03 30.13 14.61
N SER A 810 29.07 30.18 15.95
CA SER A 810 29.27 29.05 16.87
C SER A 810 28.00 28.34 17.32
N VAL A 811 26.82 28.80 16.93
CA VAL A 811 25.54 28.17 17.31
C VAL A 811 24.87 27.47 16.12
N PRO A 812 24.19 26.33 16.32
CA PRO A 812 23.46 25.67 15.26
C PRO A 812 22.21 26.44 14.84
N LEU A 813 21.84 26.27 13.58
CA LEU A 813 20.55 26.68 13.03
C LEU A 813 19.69 25.43 12.80
N LEU A 814 18.50 25.39 13.39
CA LEU A 814 17.50 24.34 13.20
C LEU A 814 16.34 24.88 12.34
N GLY A 815 16.15 24.37 11.13
CA GLY A 815 15.00 24.74 10.30
C GLY A 815 13.76 23.88 10.60
N ASN A 816 12.59 24.36 10.17
CA ASN A 816 11.29 23.66 10.32
C ASN A 816 11.04 23.19 11.77
N VAL A 817 11.09 24.13 12.69
CA VAL A 817 10.91 23.91 14.13
C VAL A 817 9.59 23.15 14.38
N ASN A 818 9.65 22.15 15.28
CA ASN A 818 8.58 21.20 15.57
C ASN A 818 8.11 20.35 14.38
N TRP A 819 8.85 20.34 13.27
CA TRP A 819 8.49 19.67 12.02
C TRP A 819 7.05 20.00 11.58
N SER A 820 6.72 21.29 11.65
CA SER A 820 5.34 21.77 11.48
C SER A 820 4.82 21.65 10.04
N PHE A 821 5.73 21.49 9.07
CA PHE A 821 5.40 21.44 7.65
C PHE A 821 6.09 20.27 6.94
N PRO A 822 5.46 19.68 5.90
CA PRO A 822 5.90 18.41 5.31
C PRO A 822 7.00 18.60 4.25
N PHE A 823 8.16 19.12 4.65
CA PHE A 823 9.36 19.21 3.82
C PHE A 823 10.61 18.73 4.57
N LYS A 824 11.61 18.28 3.81
CA LYS A 824 12.91 17.84 4.35
C LYS A 824 13.90 19.01 4.44
N ILE A 825 14.83 18.94 5.39
CA ILE A 825 15.93 19.90 5.49
C ILE A 825 17.29 19.21 5.42
N ASN A 826 18.14 19.70 4.55
CA ASN A 826 19.57 19.41 4.59
C ASN A 826 20.35 20.65 5.05
N TYR A 827 21.37 20.43 5.87
CA TYR A 827 22.27 21.48 6.34
C TYR A 827 23.67 21.30 5.73
N ASP A 828 24.49 22.35 5.79
CA ASP A 828 25.93 22.20 5.60
C ASP A 828 26.54 21.37 6.74
N LEU A 829 27.76 20.85 6.51
CA LEU A 829 28.40 19.89 7.41
C LEU A 829 28.73 20.49 8.79
N ASP A 830 29.12 21.76 8.85
CA ASP A 830 29.46 22.40 10.12
C ASP A 830 28.19 22.58 10.97
N ASN A 831 27.07 22.93 10.33
CA ASN A 831 25.78 23.00 11.02
C ASN A 831 25.26 21.62 11.45
N TRP A 832 25.43 20.57 10.62
CA TRP A 832 25.13 19.20 11.03
C TRP A 832 25.92 18.80 12.28
N LYS A 833 27.24 19.07 12.31
CA LYS A 833 28.07 18.80 13.49
C LYS A 833 27.57 19.53 14.73
N MET A 834 27.30 20.83 14.64
CA MET A 834 26.78 21.59 15.78
C MET A 834 25.42 21.07 16.27
N LEU A 835 24.52 20.65 15.37
CA LEU A 835 23.24 20.04 15.77
C LEU A 835 23.46 18.70 16.51
N ILE A 836 24.39 17.86 16.02
CA ILE A 836 24.73 16.59 16.66
C ILE A 836 25.36 16.83 18.04
N GLU A 837 26.25 17.81 18.18
CA GLU A 837 26.82 18.21 19.48
C GLU A 837 25.72 18.62 20.47
N VAL A 838 24.72 19.40 20.04
CA VAL A 838 23.58 19.75 20.90
C VAL A 838 22.76 18.52 21.28
N LEU A 839 22.57 17.56 20.37
CA LEU A 839 21.87 16.31 20.71
C LEU A 839 22.61 15.49 21.79
N HIS A 840 23.96 15.47 21.77
CA HIS A 840 24.75 14.77 22.80
C HIS A 840 24.84 15.52 24.12
N THR A 841 24.88 16.85 24.08
CA THR A 841 25.11 17.67 25.28
C THR A 841 23.83 18.10 25.99
N ASN A 842 22.79 18.47 25.24
CA ASN A 842 21.50 18.93 25.77
C ASN A 842 20.37 18.80 24.72
N HIS A 843 19.95 17.56 24.42
CA HIS A 843 18.95 17.32 23.37
C HIS A 843 17.59 17.98 23.63
N ASP A 844 17.25 18.31 24.88
CA ASP A 844 15.95 18.91 25.23
C ASP A 844 15.76 20.34 24.71
N GLU A 845 16.82 20.99 24.25
CA GLU A 845 16.72 22.25 23.51
C GLU A 845 16.12 22.10 22.10
N ILE A 846 16.25 20.91 21.52
CA ILE A 846 15.66 20.57 20.23
C ILE A 846 14.33 19.89 20.52
N PRO A 847 13.18 20.44 20.10
CA PRO A 847 11.89 19.84 20.39
C PRO A 847 11.78 18.39 19.86
N PRO A 848 11.04 17.49 20.52
CA PRO A 848 10.98 16.06 20.15
C PRO A 848 10.69 15.81 18.66
N LYS A 849 9.71 16.51 18.07
CA LYS A 849 9.40 16.38 16.63
C LYS A 849 10.54 16.82 15.72
N SER A 850 11.30 17.83 16.13
CA SER A 850 12.50 18.23 15.41
C SER A 850 13.61 17.20 15.55
N ARG A 851 13.74 16.50 16.70
CA ARG A 851 14.67 15.38 16.84
C ARG A 851 14.31 14.21 15.92
N ILE A 852 13.03 13.86 15.82
CA ILE A 852 12.55 12.87 14.84
C ILE A 852 12.91 13.32 13.41
N GLN A 853 12.65 14.59 13.06
CA GLN A 853 13.00 15.11 11.75
C GLN A 853 14.50 14.98 11.46
N LEU A 854 15.38 15.29 12.43
CA LEU A 854 16.83 15.14 12.26
C LEU A 854 17.23 13.69 12.00
N ILE A 855 16.63 12.70 12.68
CA ILE A 855 16.88 11.27 12.43
C ILE A 855 16.46 10.90 10.99
N VAL A 856 15.27 11.35 10.56
CA VAL A 856 14.72 11.04 9.22
C VAL A 856 15.50 11.71 8.09
N ASP A 857 15.85 12.99 8.26
CA ASP A 857 16.58 13.77 7.27
C ASP A 857 18.04 13.30 7.17
N SER A 858 18.71 13.05 8.30
CA SER A 858 20.09 12.54 8.30
C SER A 858 20.22 11.15 7.67
N LYS A 859 19.22 10.27 7.81
CA LYS A 859 19.15 9.00 7.05
C LYS A 859 19.21 9.21 5.54
N THR A 860 18.62 10.30 5.04
CA THR A 860 18.63 10.66 3.61
C THR A 860 19.95 11.30 3.21
N TYR A 861 20.44 12.25 4.01
CA TYR A 861 21.50 13.17 3.62
C TYR A 861 22.90 12.76 4.05
N LEU A 862 23.05 11.95 5.10
CA LEU A 862 24.34 11.57 5.66
C LEU A 862 24.69 10.10 5.39
N LYS A 863 23.72 9.17 5.50
CA LYS A 863 23.95 7.72 5.39
C LYS A 863 24.69 7.27 4.12
N ASN A 864 24.30 7.80 2.95
CA ASN A 864 24.90 7.43 1.65
C ASN A 864 25.81 8.53 1.09
N SER A 865 26.19 9.50 1.93
CA SER A 865 27.00 10.66 1.57
C SER A 865 28.50 10.38 1.77
N GLY A 866 29.35 11.40 1.62
CA GLY A 866 30.76 11.30 2.00
C GLY A 866 31.04 11.25 3.50
N TYR A 867 30.02 11.35 4.36
CA TYR A 867 30.15 11.47 5.82
C TYR A 867 29.16 10.56 6.59
N PRO A 868 29.10 9.24 6.29
CA PRO A 868 28.20 8.31 6.99
C PRO A 868 28.46 8.26 8.51
N GLU A 869 29.68 8.54 8.95
CA GLU A 869 30.07 8.62 10.36
C GLU A 869 29.24 9.63 11.16
N LEU A 870 28.81 10.73 10.54
CA LEU A 870 27.97 11.73 11.21
C LEU A 870 26.55 11.21 11.49
N TYR A 871 26.02 10.34 10.62
CA TYR A 871 24.73 9.69 10.89
C TYR A 871 24.84 8.72 12.07
N ILE A 872 25.92 7.95 12.14
CA ILE A 872 26.20 7.06 13.26
C ILE A 872 26.39 7.87 14.55
N TYR A 873 27.14 8.97 14.49
CA TYR A 873 27.33 9.86 15.62
C TYR A 873 26.00 10.42 16.12
N LEU A 874 25.12 10.85 15.22
CA LEU A 874 23.77 11.28 15.55
C LEU A 874 23.02 10.18 16.31
N LEU A 875 22.95 8.95 15.79
CA LEU A 875 22.25 7.86 16.48
C LEU A 875 22.87 7.50 17.85
N GLY A 876 24.13 7.87 18.10
CA GLY A 876 24.79 7.70 19.39
C GLY A 876 24.18 8.53 20.52
N TYR A 877 23.49 9.65 20.25
CA TYR A 877 22.90 10.47 21.31
C TYR A 877 21.71 9.78 21.99
N LEU A 878 21.06 8.83 21.28
CA LEU A 878 19.87 8.11 21.75
C LEU A 878 20.08 7.36 23.07
N GLN A 879 21.33 7.20 23.53
CA GLN A 879 21.63 6.72 24.88
C GLN A 879 21.13 7.66 26.01
N TYR A 880 20.86 8.93 25.70
CA TYR A 880 20.36 9.94 26.64
C TYR A 880 18.88 10.27 26.46
N GLU A 881 18.29 9.89 25.32
CA GLU A 881 16.91 10.22 24.96
C GLU A 881 15.89 9.59 25.93
N THR A 882 14.87 10.36 26.30
CA THR A 882 13.80 9.93 27.21
C THR A 882 12.42 9.98 26.58
N ASN A 883 12.28 10.62 25.42
CA ASN A 883 11.02 10.65 24.69
C ASN A 883 10.81 9.36 23.89
N ILE A 884 9.70 8.66 24.19
CA ILE A 884 9.37 7.36 23.59
C ILE A 884 9.21 7.42 22.07
N ASP A 885 8.62 8.49 21.52
CA ASP A 885 8.44 8.62 20.07
C ASP A 885 9.79 8.72 19.37
N VAL A 886 10.69 9.55 19.90
CA VAL A 886 12.03 9.71 19.35
C VAL A 886 12.82 8.40 19.41
N ILE A 887 12.72 7.64 20.53
CA ILE A 887 13.32 6.31 20.67
C ILE A 887 12.81 5.36 19.59
N LEU A 888 11.50 5.34 19.33
CA LEU A 888 10.89 4.44 18.35
C LEU A 888 11.42 4.71 16.93
N PHE A 889 11.53 5.97 16.50
CA PHE A 889 12.18 6.33 15.23
C PHE A 889 13.70 6.09 15.26
N GLY A 890 14.32 6.26 16.41
CA GLY A 890 15.74 5.96 16.65
C GLY A 890 16.06 4.48 16.45
N ILE A 891 15.21 3.57 16.92
CA ILE A 891 15.35 2.11 16.71
C ILE A 891 15.32 1.77 15.23
N ASP A 892 14.41 2.36 14.47
CA ASP A 892 14.38 2.16 13.02
C ASP A 892 15.67 2.67 12.38
N GLY A 893 16.17 3.84 12.80
CA GLY A 893 17.44 4.39 12.33
C GLY A 893 18.65 3.50 12.65
N ILE A 894 18.73 2.98 13.88
CA ILE A 894 19.79 2.06 14.33
C ILE A 894 19.70 0.72 13.59
N TYR A 895 18.51 0.15 13.48
CA TYR A 895 18.32 -1.10 12.74
C TYR A 895 18.72 -0.94 11.28
N ASP A 896 18.30 0.15 10.64
CA ASP A 896 18.60 0.42 9.24
C ASP A 896 20.10 0.58 9.00
N ILE A 897 20.85 1.24 9.88
CA ILE A 897 22.31 1.37 9.71
C ILE A 897 23.03 0.06 9.96
N VAL A 898 22.59 -0.73 10.94
CA VAL A 898 23.13 -2.05 11.24
C VAL A 898 22.87 -3.03 10.09
N ASP A 899 21.67 -3.04 9.51
CA ASP A 899 21.39 -3.87 8.33
C ASP A 899 22.12 -3.36 7.08
N TYR A 900 22.29 -2.04 6.95
CA TYR A 900 22.99 -1.42 5.82
C TYR A 900 24.47 -1.83 5.74
N TYR A 901 25.17 -1.90 6.88
CA TYR A 901 26.56 -2.35 6.99
C TYR A 901 26.69 -3.86 7.19
N ARG A 902 25.58 -4.62 7.21
CA ARG A 902 25.63 -6.07 7.39
C ARG A 902 26.50 -6.71 6.31
N GLY A 903 27.47 -7.53 6.72
CA GLY A 903 28.43 -8.19 5.84
C GLY A 903 29.75 -7.42 5.63
N THR A 904 29.88 -6.23 6.20
CA THR A 904 31.12 -5.44 6.20
C THR A 904 31.92 -5.65 7.49
N SER A 905 33.22 -5.30 7.48
CA SER A 905 34.06 -5.31 8.68
C SER A 905 33.60 -4.30 9.74
N ALA A 906 33.10 -3.14 9.32
CA ALA A 906 32.67 -2.05 10.22
C ALA A 906 31.41 -2.38 11.04
N ASN A 907 30.63 -3.37 10.64
CA ASN A 907 29.34 -3.66 11.26
C ASN A 907 29.43 -3.95 12.77
N ARG A 908 30.46 -4.71 13.17
CA ARG A 908 30.69 -5.06 14.57
C ARG A 908 30.94 -3.82 15.41
N ASP A 909 31.81 -2.94 14.95
CA ASP A 909 32.20 -1.73 15.68
C ASP A 909 31.05 -0.72 15.75
N ILE A 910 30.22 -0.63 14.70
CA ILE A 910 28.98 0.17 14.72
C ILE A 910 28.04 -0.32 15.82
N ILE A 911 27.84 -1.64 15.94
CA ILE A 911 26.99 -2.22 16.98
C ILE A 911 27.57 -1.94 18.37
N LEU A 912 28.89 -2.07 18.55
CA LEU A 912 29.56 -1.78 19.82
C LEU A 912 29.38 -0.32 20.24
N TYR A 913 29.53 0.61 19.31
CA TYR A 913 29.31 2.04 19.54
C TYR A 913 27.86 2.34 19.93
N LEU A 914 26.90 1.80 19.18
CA LEU A 914 25.46 2.02 19.42
C LEU A 914 24.91 1.19 20.58
N ARG A 915 25.73 0.34 21.24
CA ARG A 915 25.28 -0.55 22.31
C ARG A 915 24.56 0.18 23.43
N LYS A 916 25.03 1.36 23.84
CA LYS A 916 24.39 2.17 24.87
C LYS A 916 23.04 2.74 24.40
N SER A 917 22.95 3.21 23.16
CA SER A 917 21.69 3.65 22.55
C SER A 917 20.67 2.52 22.47
N ILE A 918 21.11 1.32 22.08
CA ILE A 918 20.27 0.12 22.01
C ILE A 918 19.82 -0.27 23.43
N ALA A 919 20.72 -0.27 24.42
CA ALA A 919 20.38 -0.54 25.81
C ALA A 919 19.37 0.45 26.39
N ASN A 920 19.51 1.75 26.12
CA ASN A 920 18.54 2.75 26.56
C ASN A 920 17.16 2.49 25.94
N SER A 921 17.13 2.24 24.62
CA SER A 921 15.91 1.94 23.89
C SER A 921 15.21 0.67 24.42
N ASP A 922 15.98 -0.41 24.63
CA ASP A 922 15.48 -1.68 25.18
C ASP A 922 14.97 -1.51 26.61
N HIS A 923 15.70 -0.77 27.46
CA HIS A 923 15.28 -0.50 28.83
C HIS A 923 13.94 0.25 28.89
N MET A 924 13.81 1.34 28.13
CA MET A 924 12.58 2.13 28.08
C MET A 924 11.41 1.30 27.57
N LEU A 925 11.61 0.48 26.55
CA LEU A 925 10.56 -0.31 25.95
C LEU A 925 10.16 -1.55 26.76
N ASN A 926 11.06 -2.07 27.59
CA ASN A 926 10.71 -3.12 28.56
C ASN A 926 9.88 -2.58 29.73
N GLN A 927 10.00 -1.29 30.06
CA GLN A 927 9.18 -0.65 31.11
C GLN A 927 7.75 -0.33 30.65
N VAL A 928 7.52 -0.25 29.35
CA VAL A 928 6.22 0.10 28.74
C VAL A 928 5.15 -0.98 28.95
N GLY A 929 5.52 -2.19 29.39
CA GLY A 929 4.64 -3.36 29.44
C GLY A 929 3.35 -3.25 30.26
N ASP A 930 3.20 -2.25 31.13
CA ASP A 930 2.04 -2.12 32.03
C ASP A 930 0.89 -1.25 31.46
N ASP A 931 1.14 -0.44 30.42
CA ASP A 931 0.12 0.40 29.79
C ASP A 931 -0.31 -0.16 28.42
N PRO A 932 -1.57 -0.62 28.27
CA PRO A 932 -2.08 -1.13 26.99
C PRO A 932 -1.99 -0.14 25.82
N GLU A 933 -2.08 1.17 26.05
CA GLU A 933 -1.99 2.17 24.98
C GLU A 933 -0.55 2.32 24.50
N ILE A 934 0.41 2.38 25.44
CA ILE A 934 1.83 2.45 25.07
C ILE A 934 2.30 1.12 24.47
N ALA A 935 1.83 -0.02 24.99
CA ALA A 935 2.02 -1.32 24.35
C ALA A 935 1.38 -1.39 22.95
N GLY A 936 0.27 -0.67 22.74
CA GLY A 936 -0.38 -0.50 21.44
C GLY A 936 0.50 0.16 20.38
N LEU A 937 1.53 0.95 20.76
CA LEU A 937 2.50 1.52 19.82
C LEU A 937 3.22 0.44 19.00
N TRP A 938 3.45 -0.74 19.60
CA TRP A 938 4.06 -1.88 18.92
C TRP A 938 3.22 -2.43 17.78
N LEU A 939 1.90 -2.29 17.87
CA LEU A 939 1.00 -2.82 16.86
C LEU A 939 0.75 -1.85 15.70
N ILE A 940 1.18 -0.57 15.83
CA ILE A 940 1.15 0.38 14.71
C ILE A 940 2.17 -0.03 13.63
N ASP A 941 3.43 -0.32 14.03
CA ASP A 941 4.46 -0.95 13.20
C ASP A 941 4.95 -2.23 13.86
N ALA A 942 4.25 -3.34 13.57
CA ALA A 942 4.58 -4.65 14.11
C ALA A 942 6.00 -5.13 13.73
N THR A 943 6.63 -4.56 12.69
CA THR A 943 8.01 -4.93 12.33
C THR A 943 9.02 -4.39 13.34
N ARG A 944 8.67 -3.32 14.07
CA ARG A 944 9.58 -2.68 15.03
C ARG A 944 9.95 -3.57 16.20
N ILE A 945 9.02 -4.41 16.69
CA ILE A 945 9.34 -5.35 17.78
C ILE A 945 10.39 -6.37 17.33
N SER A 946 10.29 -6.82 16.07
CA SER A 946 11.30 -7.66 15.44
C SER A 946 12.65 -6.95 15.37
N LYS A 947 12.69 -5.68 14.96
CA LYS A 947 13.91 -4.86 14.92
C LYS A 947 14.55 -4.74 16.32
N LEU A 948 13.76 -4.41 17.36
CA LEU A 948 14.26 -4.31 18.74
C LEU A 948 14.90 -5.63 19.20
N TYR A 949 14.20 -6.74 18.99
CA TYR A 949 14.68 -8.06 19.40
C TYR A 949 15.96 -8.48 18.69
N LYS A 950 16.14 -8.08 17.43
CA LYS A 950 17.40 -8.27 16.72
C LYS A 950 18.51 -7.42 17.33
N LEU A 951 18.23 -6.15 17.60
CA LEU A 951 19.22 -5.21 18.12
C LEU A 951 19.73 -5.61 19.51
N ARG A 952 18.85 -6.00 20.45
CA ARG A 952 19.30 -6.43 21.79
C ARG A 952 20.22 -7.66 21.74
N CYS A 953 19.97 -8.58 20.80
CA CYS A 953 20.83 -9.74 20.61
C CYS A 953 22.15 -9.35 19.95
N LEU A 954 22.12 -8.56 18.87
CA LEU A 954 23.34 -8.04 18.24
C LEU A 954 24.22 -7.25 19.22
N ALA A 955 23.61 -6.46 20.11
CA ALA A 955 24.28 -5.67 21.13
C ALA A 955 24.68 -6.45 22.40
N GLU A 956 24.43 -7.78 22.42
CA GLU A 956 24.72 -8.67 23.55
C GLU A 956 24.18 -8.14 24.88
N LEU A 957 22.91 -7.71 24.85
CA LEU A 957 22.19 -7.32 26.06
C LEU A 957 21.65 -8.57 26.75
N GLU A 958 21.61 -8.54 28.09
CA GLU A 958 21.09 -9.64 28.91
C GLU A 958 19.66 -10.01 28.49
N THR A 959 18.84 -9.02 28.12
CA THR A 959 17.45 -9.17 27.66
C THR A 959 17.28 -9.93 26.34
N CYS A 960 18.37 -10.24 25.61
CA CYS A 960 18.31 -11.19 24.50
C CYS A 960 17.97 -12.62 24.96
N ASN A 961 18.35 -13.00 26.20
CA ASN A 961 18.10 -14.31 26.80
C ASN A 961 18.51 -15.51 25.90
N GLU A 962 19.62 -15.38 25.16
CA GLU A 962 20.04 -16.36 24.14
C GLU A 962 20.27 -17.77 24.72
N GLU A 963 20.92 -17.87 25.88
CA GLU A 963 21.20 -19.14 26.53
C GLU A 963 19.94 -19.81 27.08
N GLU A 964 19.04 -19.02 27.66
CA GLU A 964 17.78 -19.53 28.19
C GLU A 964 16.92 -20.10 27.07
N PHE A 965 16.73 -19.33 25.98
CA PHE A 965 15.94 -19.79 24.84
C PHE A 965 16.53 -21.02 24.18
N LYS A 966 17.87 -21.09 24.06
CA LYS A 966 18.53 -22.31 23.57
C LYS A 966 18.28 -23.50 24.49
N ASN A 967 18.41 -23.34 25.80
CA ASN A 967 18.21 -24.43 26.76
C ASN A 967 16.74 -24.92 26.77
N GLN A 968 15.77 -24.01 26.65
CA GLN A 968 14.37 -24.35 26.47
C GLN A 968 14.13 -25.12 25.16
N TRP A 969 14.71 -24.63 24.06
CA TRP A 969 14.61 -25.26 22.75
C TRP A 969 15.21 -26.66 22.69
N ILE A 970 16.40 -26.91 23.25
CA ILE A 970 16.99 -28.26 23.29
C ILE A 970 16.09 -29.24 24.05
N ARG A 971 15.50 -28.79 25.17
CA ARG A 971 14.62 -29.63 26.00
C ARG A 971 13.30 -29.92 25.30
N ARG A 972 12.69 -28.93 24.64
CA ARG A 972 11.41 -29.07 23.92
C ARG A 972 11.44 -28.38 22.56
N PRO A 973 12.05 -29.01 21.55
CA PRO A 973 12.22 -28.40 20.23
C PRO A 973 10.90 -28.12 19.50
N THR A 974 9.83 -28.84 19.86
CA THR A 974 8.49 -28.70 19.26
C THR A 974 7.63 -27.63 19.94
N ASP A 975 7.96 -27.19 21.16
CA ASP A 975 7.16 -26.26 21.97
C ASP A 975 7.64 -24.81 21.83
N LEU A 976 7.84 -24.33 20.61
CA LEU A 976 8.03 -22.90 20.37
C LEU A 976 6.68 -22.20 20.61
N ASN A 977 6.62 -21.37 21.66
CA ASN A 977 5.41 -20.70 22.15
C ASN A 977 5.07 -19.43 21.33
N ILE A 978 4.04 -18.69 21.75
CA ILE A 978 3.55 -17.42 21.16
C ILE A 978 4.67 -16.37 20.97
N GLU A 979 5.69 -16.36 21.83
CA GLU A 979 6.91 -15.52 21.69
C GLU A 979 7.92 -16.06 20.65
N GLN A 980 7.41 -16.81 19.66
CA GLN A 980 8.19 -17.52 18.65
C GLN A 980 9.29 -16.67 18.04
N TYR A 981 9.01 -15.38 17.80
CA TYR A 981 9.98 -14.49 17.19
C TYR A 981 11.19 -14.20 18.10
N GLN A 982 10.95 -13.85 19.36
CA GLN A 982 11.99 -13.57 20.35
C GLN A 982 12.86 -14.80 20.59
N GLN A 983 12.21 -15.95 20.80
CA GLN A 983 12.88 -17.21 21.04
C GLN A 983 13.76 -17.62 19.85
N ILE A 984 13.22 -17.64 18.64
CA ILE A 984 13.98 -18.03 17.44
C ILE A 984 15.14 -17.06 17.20
N THR A 985 14.94 -15.77 17.41
CA THR A 985 15.99 -14.76 17.25
C THR A 985 17.14 -15.00 18.22
N GLY A 986 16.84 -15.22 19.51
CA GLY A 986 17.86 -15.55 20.52
C GLY A 986 18.54 -16.90 20.27
N ILE A 987 17.81 -17.94 19.86
CA ILE A 987 18.39 -19.24 19.51
C ILE A 987 19.31 -19.10 18.28
N CYS A 988 18.88 -18.41 17.23
CA CYS A 988 19.72 -18.15 16.06
C CYS A 988 20.99 -17.37 16.42
N HIS A 989 20.88 -16.38 17.32
CA HIS A 989 22.03 -15.65 17.85
C HIS A 989 23.03 -16.60 18.54
N TYR A 990 22.55 -17.44 19.45
CA TYR A 990 23.35 -18.42 20.14
C TYR A 990 24.00 -19.41 19.18
N LEU A 991 23.22 -19.96 18.24
CA LEU A 991 23.71 -20.94 17.27
C LEU A 991 24.83 -20.37 16.40
N TYR A 992 24.74 -19.09 16.06
CA TYR A 992 25.80 -18.43 15.31
C TYR A 992 27.08 -18.30 16.14
N LYS A 993 26.97 -17.86 17.40
CA LYS A 993 28.15 -17.65 18.25
C LYS A 993 28.78 -18.95 18.76
N ASN A 994 27.94 -19.89 19.19
CA ASN A 994 28.30 -20.94 20.14
C ASN A 994 27.77 -22.34 19.78
N ALA A 995 27.22 -22.58 18.57
CA ALA A 995 26.69 -23.90 18.23
C ALA A 995 27.76 -25.01 18.39
N GLY A 996 27.47 -25.99 19.24
CA GLY A 996 28.28 -27.16 19.45
C GLY A 996 27.76 -28.38 18.70
N TYR A 997 28.39 -29.52 18.95
CA TYR A 997 28.04 -30.80 18.34
C TYR A 997 26.57 -31.21 18.60
N ASP A 998 26.08 -30.97 19.81
CA ASP A 998 24.73 -31.36 20.22
C ASP A 998 23.66 -30.59 19.43
N GLU A 999 23.81 -29.28 19.30
CA GLU A 999 22.92 -28.42 18.52
C GLU A 999 22.94 -28.77 17.03
N ILE A 1000 24.14 -28.98 16.46
CA ILE A 1000 24.32 -29.36 15.05
C ILE A 1000 23.67 -30.71 14.76
N SER A 1001 23.90 -31.70 15.63
CA SER A 1001 23.32 -33.04 15.53
C SER A 1001 21.80 -33.01 15.60
N LEU A 1002 21.24 -32.17 16.50
CA LEU A 1002 19.81 -31.97 16.65
C LEU A 1002 19.18 -31.35 15.39
N LEU A 1003 19.77 -30.28 14.86
CA LEU A 1003 19.29 -29.61 13.65
C LEU A 1003 19.35 -30.53 12.42
N SER A 1004 20.44 -31.30 12.25
CA SER A 1004 20.55 -32.26 11.15
C SER A 1004 19.44 -33.31 11.22
N LYS A 1005 19.12 -33.82 12.43
CA LYS A 1005 17.99 -34.74 12.62
C LYS A 1005 16.66 -34.09 12.24
N PHE A 1006 16.43 -32.82 12.59
CA PHE A 1006 15.18 -32.13 12.24
C PHE A 1006 15.04 -31.88 10.74
N LEU A 1007 16.11 -31.49 10.05
CA LEU A 1007 16.08 -31.33 8.60
C LEU A 1007 15.78 -32.63 7.86
N SER A 1008 16.20 -33.79 8.40
CA SER A 1008 15.89 -35.09 7.80
C SER A 1008 14.42 -35.50 7.94
N ARG A 1009 13.72 -35.02 8.98
CA ARG A 1009 12.31 -35.33 9.23
C ARG A 1009 11.39 -34.43 8.40
N LYS A 1010 10.24 -34.96 7.98
CA LYS A 1010 9.13 -34.14 7.48
C LYS A 1010 8.43 -33.54 8.71
N SER A 1011 8.74 -32.29 9.06
CA SER A 1011 8.13 -31.57 10.19
C SER A 1011 7.23 -30.44 9.71
N GLN A 1012 6.22 -30.10 10.50
CA GLN A 1012 5.41 -28.89 10.30
C GLN A 1012 6.23 -27.61 10.55
N GLN A 1013 7.33 -27.69 11.31
CA GLN A 1013 8.23 -26.58 11.64
C GLN A 1013 9.40 -26.46 10.65
N TRP A 1014 9.23 -26.88 9.40
CA TRP A 1014 10.33 -26.90 8.41
C TRP A 1014 10.97 -25.51 8.24
N THR A 1015 10.18 -24.44 8.16
CA THR A 1015 10.66 -23.05 7.99
C THR A 1015 11.57 -22.63 9.14
N VAL A 1016 11.18 -22.91 10.39
CA VAL A 1016 11.96 -22.59 11.59
C VAL A 1016 13.27 -23.38 11.60
N ASN A 1017 13.22 -24.68 11.30
CA ASN A 1017 14.42 -25.52 11.27
C ASN A 1017 15.40 -25.06 10.18
N VAL A 1018 14.92 -24.67 9.01
CA VAL A 1018 15.76 -24.08 7.95
C VAL A 1018 16.38 -22.76 8.42
N ALA A 1019 15.60 -21.87 9.03
CA ALA A 1019 16.11 -20.61 9.55
C ALA A 1019 17.20 -20.82 10.60
N LEU A 1020 16.95 -21.63 11.64
CA LEU A 1020 17.93 -21.93 12.69
C LEU A 1020 19.19 -22.60 12.15
N SER A 1021 19.03 -23.55 11.22
CA SER A 1021 20.17 -24.23 10.60
C SER A 1021 20.99 -23.32 9.69
N SER A 1022 20.41 -22.25 9.15
CA SER A 1022 21.18 -21.22 8.42
C SER A 1022 22.01 -20.33 9.35
N CYS A 1023 21.80 -20.39 10.66
CA CYS A 1023 22.54 -19.62 11.65
C CYS A 1023 23.84 -20.29 12.11
N VAL A 1024 24.11 -21.55 11.74
CA VAL A 1024 25.32 -22.26 12.20
C VAL A 1024 26.52 -22.06 11.25
N HIS A 1025 27.72 -22.38 11.73
CA HIS A 1025 28.94 -22.36 10.91
C HIS A 1025 29.34 -23.73 10.31
N ASP A 1026 28.61 -24.81 10.63
CA ASP A 1026 28.92 -26.16 10.16
C ASP A 1026 28.63 -26.35 8.66
N ASP A 1027 29.68 -26.52 7.85
CA ASP A 1027 29.58 -26.63 6.38
C ASP A 1027 28.68 -27.79 5.92
N GLN A 1028 28.72 -28.93 6.64
CA GLN A 1028 27.91 -30.10 6.28
C GLN A 1028 26.41 -29.82 6.48
N LEU A 1029 26.03 -29.24 7.61
CA LEU A 1029 24.66 -28.84 7.91
C LEU A 1029 24.19 -27.75 6.95
N LEU A 1030 25.02 -26.74 6.69
CA LEU A 1030 24.70 -25.68 5.72
C LEU A 1030 24.43 -26.26 4.31
N ARG A 1031 25.23 -27.21 3.83
CA ARG A 1031 24.97 -27.91 2.56
C ARG A 1031 23.64 -28.65 2.56
N GLN A 1032 23.29 -29.30 3.67
CA GLN A 1032 22.00 -29.99 3.81
C GLN A 1032 20.84 -28.99 3.73
N VAL A 1033 20.92 -27.87 4.43
CA VAL A 1033 19.91 -26.80 4.42
C VAL A 1033 19.76 -26.22 3.02
N VAL A 1034 20.86 -25.80 2.41
CA VAL A 1034 20.85 -25.20 1.07
C VAL A 1034 20.24 -26.16 0.06
N LYS A 1035 20.63 -27.43 0.07
CA LYS A 1035 20.02 -28.44 -0.80
C LYS A 1035 18.51 -28.51 -0.60
N LYS A 1036 18.05 -28.60 0.67
CA LYS A 1036 16.63 -28.68 1.01
C LYS A 1036 15.85 -27.44 0.54
N VAL A 1037 16.42 -26.25 0.69
CA VAL A 1037 15.80 -25.00 0.23
C VAL A 1037 15.72 -24.99 -1.29
N ILE A 1038 16.82 -25.26 -1.99
CA ILE A 1038 16.84 -25.25 -3.47
C ILE A 1038 15.90 -26.31 -4.06
N ASP A 1039 15.80 -27.49 -3.45
CA ASP A 1039 14.90 -28.58 -3.87
C ASP A 1039 13.41 -28.18 -3.82
N THR A 1040 13.02 -27.10 -3.11
CA THR A 1040 11.65 -26.56 -3.15
C THR A 1040 11.28 -25.95 -4.50
N LYS A 1041 12.27 -25.58 -5.32
CA LYS A 1041 12.10 -24.90 -6.61
C LYS A 1041 11.15 -23.69 -6.55
N ASN A 1042 11.21 -22.93 -5.46
CA ASN A 1042 10.30 -21.83 -5.18
C ASN A 1042 11.09 -20.54 -4.86
N ALA A 1043 11.01 -19.55 -5.75
CA ALA A 1043 11.70 -18.27 -5.61
C ALA A 1043 11.28 -17.48 -4.35
N ALA A 1044 10.02 -17.57 -3.93
CA ALA A 1044 9.55 -16.93 -2.71
C ALA A 1044 10.18 -17.55 -1.46
N VAL A 1045 10.41 -18.87 -1.48
CA VAL A 1045 11.14 -19.57 -0.41
C VAL A 1045 12.61 -19.13 -0.39
N TYR A 1046 13.23 -18.98 -1.55
CA TYR A 1046 14.62 -18.51 -1.66
C TYR A 1046 14.77 -17.12 -1.06
N MET A 1047 13.86 -16.22 -1.42
CA MET A 1047 13.78 -14.87 -0.84
C MET A 1047 13.61 -14.93 0.67
N SER A 1048 12.61 -15.67 1.15
CA SER A 1048 12.27 -15.75 2.57
C SER A 1048 13.42 -16.26 3.44
N VAL A 1049 14.27 -17.13 2.91
CA VAL A 1049 15.45 -17.63 3.63
C VAL A 1049 16.58 -16.60 3.65
N LEU A 1050 16.83 -15.90 2.54
CA LEU A 1050 17.87 -14.86 2.47
C LEU A 1050 17.49 -13.57 3.21
N GLU A 1051 16.21 -13.21 3.19
CA GLU A 1051 15.65 -12.07 3.92
C GLU A 1051 15.13 -12.49 5.31
N SER A 1052 15.46 -13.71 5.75
CA SER A 1052 14.94 -14.25 7.01
C SER A 1052 15.16 -13.29 8.15
N VAL A 1053 14.06 -12.86 8.75
CA VAL A 1053 14.04 -11.96 9.90
C VAL A 1053 14.68 -12.58 11.15
N PHE A 1054 15.07 -13.85 11.16
CA PHE A 1054 15.76 -14.45 12.29
C PHE A 1054 17.28 -14.40 12.16
N SER A 1055 17.81 -14.36 10.93
CA SER A 1055 19.25 -14.33 10.68
C SER A 1055 19.79 -12.96 11.05
N LEU A 1056 20.39 -12.86 12.25
CA LEU A 1056 20.99 -11.64 12.79
C LEU A 1056 22.33 -11.32 12.14
N HIS A 1057 23.12 -12.36 11.95
CA HIS A 1057 24.49 -12.26 11.52
C HIS A 1057 24.62 -12.59 10.04
N TYR A 1058 25.58 -11.95 9.38
CA TYR A 1058 25.90 -12.28 8.00
C TYR A 1058 26.64 -13.63 7.93
N ASN A 1059 25.93 -14.72 7.65
CA ASN A 1059 26.54 -16.03 7.44
C ASN A 1059 27.04 -16.19 6.00
N TYR A 1060 28.30 -15.81 5.76
CA TYR A 1060 28.95 -15.95 4.46
C TYR A 1060 28.97 -17.39 3.96
N GLY A 1061 29.24 -18.36 4.83
CA GLY A 1061 29.29 -19.79 4.46
C GLY A 1061 27.98 -20.28 3.89
N PHE A 1062 26.86 -19.92 4.55
CA PHE A 1062 25.52 -20.24 4.08
C PHE A 1062 25.24 -19.59 2.71
N ARG A 1063 25.46 -18.28 2.59
CA ARG A 1063 25.17 -17.52 1.37
C ARG A 1063 26.01 -17.95 0.17
N ARG A 1064 27.30 -18.23 0.38
CA ARG A 1064 28.18 -18.79 -0.66
C ARG A 1064 27.60 -20.10 -1.20
N LEU A 1065 27.32 -21.06 -0.31
CA LEU A 1065 26.77 -22.36 -0.70
C LEU A 1065 25.41 -22.20 -1.40
N PHE A 1066 24.58 -21.27 -0.93
CA PHE A 1066 23.28 -20.96 -1.51
C PHE A 1066 23.41 -20.50 -2.97
N TRP A 1067 24.25 -19.51 -3.24
CA TRP A 1067 24.47 -19.00 -4.60
C TRP A 1067 25.19 -20.00 -5.51
N GLU A 1068 26.15 -20.78 -4.99
CA GLU A 1068 26.77 -21.89 -5.73
C GLU A 1068 25.72 -22.91 -6.19
N LYS A 1069 24.77 -23.24 -5.31
CA LYS A 1069 23.71 -24.20 -5.61
C LYS A 1069 22.69 -23.64 -6.62
N ILE A 1070 22.37 -22.35 -6.55
CA ILE A 1070 21.61 -21.66 -7.60
C ILE A 1070 22.33 -21.73 -8.94
N GLY A 1071 23.65 -21.53 -8.96
CA GLY A 1071 24.45 -21.62 -10.19
C GLY A 1071 24.39 -23.00 -10.87
N GLN A 1072 24.21 -24.06 -10.07
CA GLN A 1072 24.07 -25.46 -10.50
C GLN A 1072 22.67 -25.84 -11.00
N LEU A 1073 21.67 -24.96 -10.87
CA LEU A 1073 20.35 -25.20 -11.45
C LEU A 1073 20.44 -25.31 -12.98
N SER A 1074 19.52 -26.05 -13.59
CA SER A 1074 19.44 -26.14 -15.04
C SER A 1074 19.23 -24.76 -15.66
N THR A 1075 19.70 -24.55 -16.88
CA THR A 1075 19.53 -23.26 -17.59
C THR A 1075 18.05 -22.83 -17.62
N SER A 1076 17.12 -23.76 -17.85
CA SER A 1076 15.69 -23.49 -17.80
C SER A 1076 15.21 -22.97 -16.44
N GLU A 1077 15.68 -23.57 -15.34
CA GLU A 1077 15.29 -23.15 -13.98
C GLU A 1077 15.85 -21.76 -13.65
N LYS A 1078 17.09 -21.47 -14.05
CA LYS A 1078 17.71 -20.15 -13.85
C LYS A 1078 17.00 -19.05 -14.64
N LEU A 1079 16.63 -19.32 -15.89
CA LEU A 1079 15.86 -18.39 -16.72
C LEU A 1079 14.48 -18.08 -16.15
N ILE A 1080 13.83 -19.06 -15.51
CA ILE A 1080 12.55 -18.88 -14.81
C ILE A 1080 12.76 -18.07 -13.53
N LEU A 1081 13.74 -18.45 -12.69
CA LEU A 1081 14.03 -17.78 -11.41
C LEU A 1081 14.29 -16.28 -11.57
N PHE A 1082 15.03 -15.90 -12.61
CA PHE A 1082 15.36 -14.50 -12.90
C PHE A 1082 14.46 -13.87 -13.96
N ALA A 1083 13.35 -14.53 -14.30
CA ALA A 1083 12.33 -14.03 -15.22
C ALA A 1083 12.89 -13.50 -16.56
N VAL A 1084 13.97 -14.13 -17.07
CA VAL A 1084 14.71 -13.64 -18.25
C VAL A 1084 13.84 -13.59 -19.50
N ASN A 1085 12.87 -14.50 -19.63
CA ASN A 1085 12.03 -14.64 -20.82
C ASN A 1085 10.62 -14.03 -20.69
N THR A 1086 10.25 -13.44 -19.56
CA THR A 1086 8.86 -12.97 -19.35
C THR A 1086 8.64 -11.53 -19.82
N GLY A 1087 9.69 -10.80 -20.18
CA GLY A 1087 9.64 -9.37 -20.50
C GLY A 1087 9.20 -8.47 -19.33
N LYS A 1088 8.87 -9.06 -18.18
CA LYS A 1088 8.48 -8.37 -16.95
C LYS A 1088 9.60 -8.55 -15.95
N SER A 1089 10.13 -7.45 -15.41
CA SER A 1089 11.01 -7.53 -14.25
C SER A 1089 10.21 -8.10 -13.09
N ASP A 1090 10.42 -9.37 -12.76
CA ASP A 1090 9.77 -9.97 -11.62
C ASP A 1090 10.35 -9.33 -10.35
N TYR A 1091 9.47 -8.81 -9.50
CA TYR A 1091 9.81 -8.23 -8.21
C TYR A 1091 10.69 -9.20 -7.40
N LEU A 1092 10.42 -10.51 -7.50
CA LEU A 1092 11.23 -11.55 -6.86
C LEU A 1092 12.66 -11.62 -7.39
N ALA A 1093 12.88 -11.45 -8.70
CA ALA A 1093 14.24 -11.44 -9.24
C ALA A 1093 15.04 -10.22 -8.75
N LYS A 1094 14.38 -9.05 -8.68
CA LYS A 1094 14.98 -7.82 -8.18
C LYS A 1094 15.31 -7.95 -6.68
N SER A 1095 14.35 -8.36 -5.85
CA SER A 1095 14.58 -8.49 -4.41
C SER A 1095 15.66 -9.54 -4.10
N LEU A 1096 15.77 -10.62 -4.90
CA LEU A 1096 16.79 -11.65 -4.71
C LEU A 1096 18.18 -11.08 -4.92
N LEU A 1097 18.37 -10.25 -5.96
CA LEU A 1097 19.63 -9.53 -6.19
C LEU A 1097 19.90 -8.49 -5.10
N HIS A 1098 18.90 -7.71 -4.70
CA HIS A 1098 19.06 -6.70 -3.65
C HIS A 1098 19.26 -7.30 -2.24
N SER A 1099 19.11 -8.62 -2.08
CA SER A 1099 19.46 -9.36 -0.85
C SER A 1099 20.97 -9.58 -0.67
N ILE A 1100 21.79 -9.33 -1.71
CA ILE A 1100 23.25 -9.46 -1.66
C ILE A 1100 23.85 -8.44 -0.70
N ARG A 1101 24.86 -8.84 0.09
CA ARG A 1101 25.46 -7.99 1.13
C ARG A 1101 26.98 -7.84 1.05
N SER A 1102 27.70 -8.63 0.25
CA SER A 1102 29.16 -8.49 0.06
C SER A 1102 29.57 -8.59 -1.42
N LEU A 1103 30.77 -8.10 -1.75
CA LEU A 1103 31.32 -8.18 -3.11
C LEU A 1103 31.59 -9.64 -3.52
N GLU A 1104 32.07 -10.47 -2.59
CA GLU A 1104 32.30 -11.88 -2.85
C GLU A 1104 30.98 -12.61 -3.16
N GLU A 1105 29.91 -12.31 -2.42
CA GLU A 1105 28.57 -12.82 -2.68
C GLU A 1105 28.06 -12.37 -4.06
N LEU A 1106 28.27 -11.10 -4.41
CA LEU A 1106 27.92 -10.56 -5.72
C LEU A 1106 28.65 -11.29 -6.85
N ASP A 1107 29.94 -11.57 -6.70
CA ASP A 1107 30.74 -12.25 -7.72
C ASP A 1107 30.29 -13.69 -7.96
N ILE A 1108 29.85 -14.39 -6.90
CA ILE A 1108 29.28 -15.74 -7.02
C ILE A 1108 27.90 -15.66 -7.69
N ALA A 1109 27.05 -14.73 -7.25
CA ALA A 1109 25.72 -14.54 -7.80
C ALA A 1109 25.77 -14.14 -9.28
N PHE A 1110 26.71 -13.28 -9.68
CA PHE A 1110 26.86 -12.80 -11.06
C PHE A 1110 27.18 -13.94 -12.03
N LYS A 1111 27.96 -14.93 -11.61
CA LYS A 1111 28.33 -16.12 -12.40
C LYS A 1111 27.18 -17.11 -12.61
N THR A 1112 26.02 -16.90 -12.00
CA THR A 1112 24.88 -17.83 -12.13
C THR A 1112 24.28 -17.84 -13.54
N LEU A 1113 24.34 -16.72 -14.25
CA LEU A 1113 23.88 -16.56 -15.64
C LEU A 1113 25.03 -16.09 -16.52
N ASP A 1114 25.13 -16.63 -17.74
CA ASP A 1114 26.11 -16.19 -18.74
C ASP A 1114 25.81 -14.77 -19.25
N SER A 1115 24.52 -14.41 -19.30
CA SER A 1115 24.03 -13.10 -19.71
C SER A 1115 22.80 -12.70 -18.90
N TRP A 1116 22.82 -11.51 -18.33
CA TRP A 1116 21.72 -10.95 -17.55
C TRP A 1116 20.80 -10.08 -18.42
N PRO A 1117 19.48 -10.08 -18.18
CA PRO A 1117 18.59 -9.09 -18.78
C PRO A 1117 19.04 -7.67 -18.44
N THR A 1118 18.91 -6.74 -19.40
CA THR A 1118 19.37 -5.35 -19.26
C THR A 1118 18.81 -4.66 -18.00
N ILE A 1119 17.57 -4.97 -17.60
CA ILE A 1119 16.95 -4.42 -16.38
C ILE A 1119 17.69 -4.93 -15.12
N LEU A 1120 18.02 -6.21 -15.05
CA LEU A 1120 18.73 -6.79 -13.91
C LEU A 1120 20.21 -6.40 -13.91
N GLU A 1121 20.83 -6.24 -15.08
CA GLU A 1121 22.20 -5.74 -15.22
C GLU A 1121 22.38 -4.36 -14.58
N ARG A 1122 21.41 -3.45 -14.76
CA ARG A 1122 21.40 -2.14 -14.07
C ARG A 1122 21.32 -2.29 -12.55
N ASN A 1123 20.54 -3.26 -12.05
CA ASN A 1123 20.43 -3.51 -10.61
C ASN A 1123 21.74 -4.10 -10.06
N ILE A 1124 22.36 -5.03 -10.78
CA ILE A 1124 23.68 -5.61 -10.44
C ILE A 1124 24.73 -4.51 -10.39
N GLU A 1125 24.75 -3.61 -11.36
CA GLU A 1125 25.69 -2.49 -11.38
C GLU A 1125 25.44 -1.52 -10.21
N TYR A 1126 24.18 -1.22 -9.90
CA TYR A 1126 23.82 -0.45 -8.69
C TYR A 1126 24.36 -1.09 -7.41
N ILE A 1127 24.15 -2.41 -7.25
CA ILE A 1127 24.60 -3.18 -6.09
C ILE A 1127 26.13 -3.18 -6.03
N ARG A 1128 26.81 -3.40 -7.16
CA ARG A 1128 28.26 -3.38 -7.28
C ARG A 1128 28.84 -2.05 -6.82
N ARG A 1129 28.32 -0.93 -7.33
CA ARG A 1129 28.75 0.42 -6.96
C ARG A 1129 28.53 0.69 -5.48
N LYS A 1130 27.36 0.34 -4.96
CA LYS A 1130 27.04 0.45 -3.53
C LYS A 1130 28.04 -0.33 -2.67
N LEU A 1131 28.26 -1.60 -2.97
CA LEU A 1131 29.11 -2.47 -2.16
C LEU A 1131 30.59 -2.07 -2.26
N ASN A 1132 31.07 -1.69 -3.44
CA ASN A 1132 32.42 -1.14 -3.61
C ASN A 1132 32.63 0.10 -2.75
N TRP A 1133 31.70 1.05 -2.79
CA TRP A 1133 31.78 2.25 -1.97
C TRP A 1133 31.69 1.92 -0.47
N LEU A 1134 30.78 1.04 -0.10
CA LEU A 1134 30.57 0.64 1.29
C LEU A 1134 31.83 -0.01 1.88
N GLN A 1135 32.47 -0.92 1.14
CA GLN A 1135 33.65 -1.67 1.58
C GLN A 1135 34.92 -0.81 1.56
N ASN A 1136 35.14 -0.05 0.49
CA ASN A 1136 36.43 0.60 0.25
C ASN A 1136 36.51 2.06 0.72
N GLU A 1137 35.38 2.72 0.98
CA GLU A 1137 35.38 4.13 1.39
C GLU A 1137 34.58 4.35 2.68
N ALA A 1138 33.33 3.91 2.71
CA ALA A 1138 32.44 4.17 3.84
C ALA A 1138 32.89 3.45 5.11
N SER A 1139 33.26 2.16 5.00
CA SER A 1139 33.71 1.37 6.15
C SER A 1139 35.01 1.91 6.74
N GLU A 1140 35.98 2.32 5.92
CA GLU A 1140 37.23 2.90 6.42
C GLU A 1140 36.99 4.19 7.20
N ARG A 1141 36.13 5.08 6.69
CA ARG A 1141 35.77 6.32 7.38
C ARG A 1141 35.07 6.06 8.70
N VAL A 1142 34.09 5.15 8.69
CA VAL A 1142 33.35 4.79 9.89
C VAL A 1142 34.29 4.16 10.92
N LEU A 1143 35.14 3.21 10.53
CA LEU A 1143 36.11 2.60 11.45
C LEU A 1143 37.04 3.64 12.06
N LYS A 1144 37.57 4.56 11.25
CA LYS A 1144 38.42 5.63 11.76
C LYS A 1144 37.68 6.52 12.78
N PHE A 1145 36.44 6.90 12.49
CA PHE A 1145 35.62 7.66 13.43
C PHE A 1145 35.39 6.88 14.72
N LEU A 1146 35.08 5.59 14.63
CA LEU A 1146 34.83 4.73 15.78
C LEU A 1146 36.09 4.44 16.61
N GLU A 1147 37.29 4.50 16.00
CA GLU A 1147 38.56 4.43 16.73
C GLU A 1147 38.86 5.73 17.50
N GLU A 1148 38.35 6.87 17.03
CA GLU A 1148 38.50 8.18 17.68
C GLU A 1148 37.50 8.37 18.85
N MET A 1149 36.36 7.69 18.81
CA MET A 1149 35.29 7.72 19.84
C MET A 1149 35.51 6.67 20.93
#